data_AF-A0A1W0A5G0-F1
#
_entry.id   AF-A0A1W0A5G0-F1
#
_cell.length_a   1.000
_cell.length_b   1.000
_cell.length_c   1.000
_cell.angle_alpha   90.00
_cell.angle_beta   90.00
_cell.angle_gamma   90.00
#
_symmetry.space_group_name_H-M   'P 1'
#
loop_
_entity.id
_entity.type
_entity.pdbx_description
1 polymer ?
#
loop_
_entity_poly.entity_id
_entity_poly.type
_entity_poly.pdbx_seq_one_letter_code
_entity_poly.pdbx_strand_id
1 'polypeptide(L)'
;MAKKGKQQEREAKAKGSWQKVDLAEYELEGFDDGGAAFELEELTEYTIEQDEFGGKVLKAVDGAPTVTKKKKQRKRKASIEEEDVVEEIAEPIVHENVVSEVKEEGKKSKKKRSRKKKNAQTEAITNENDNAEVDEAVDDDNAEENNQEDEQVEEEISSEPFPEWAKYKLHPKINLALRRVGSAPTEIQAKTLHPAVIEHRDVVGAAPTGSGKTLAFGLPVLHHLLSHPEQEKKCRALILTPTRELAMQITDHLTKIVPNRREIGIVTLVGGMAVQKQIRQLSYSPEIVVATPGRLWEVMEAGETTHFAELNADLQFLIVDEADRMLQPGSFPQLQKIFEYINKNTPKPVKGKVILEESDDEEEDLPMEAAETSVVMLDDILQQHEEAKNAPEESKKPRYVRQTFLFSATMTLKNAGRYQTKRMKNPTALTVLESIMRRVGLRGKPAVVDLSVPADIVDDDDKPKKQKAGASEVTLPAGLELAQVETLDEHRNNCLYYFLTQYPGRTIVFLNAIAGVRRVAGILSLLKLPVFALHAEMQQKQRLKKLEGFRANPKGILIATDVAARGLDIPSVQYVVHYHIPRSAETFVHRSGRTARAASEGLSISLVAPIDAKYHAQICNVLRRPSGFSSFPIDHKFLPLVKERVKLAEQIFAEENQESKQKSEASWFSQMAQAADLPLDDDLMEQMNKNSSSQAIAKVLKAELNALLKEPLRPIGSKRKFWNMHEELNQLSNDGEYRARDATADLMKKIISIIWFNEEATLDSSITIPLIFILHLMEDELTPILTPTTEARQVRRSFAALLIVLLLLLVLVFAFTLPNDPAAALLAETQQHFADAFHGDLRHRCVLQSIDQLLNHFGNVNGTIEQQYYVCSEFYQVGGPLFLYLGHGHDVGIDLNTTGILWENAQEFKALLVFAQHRFVNQVVPGNEQLEYLSSEQALADYAMLLQQLKEEWKSDIAIAFGAAYGGMLATWLRIKYPHLVIGAIASSAPVLGFYGQSPDVEANARTITYDASPVAGAHPNCIPNIRATWSKIIQAAKSNAGRQRLIQAFHLCPNSFLDEQNAMDLMQWIQHAYSSMAMGNYPFSSSCMLHGDGQLPAYPVRAACDYLAADHTSSETKLLNAVRESVAIYYNASKREKCFTLGTQKNALWDYLTCTELYLPKQQNGVDDMFYNAHFNMTADSERCKKKWKVELRPLWASTVYGGRDELKASSNIVFTNGDYDPWAGNGVLSDISDSVVGIFINNAAHQYDFLFNVGKSSG
;
A
#
# COMPACT_ATOMS: atom_id res chain seq x y z
N MET A 1 -42.65 8.76 63.49
CA MET A 1 -43.73 8.18 62.66
C MET A 1 -44.40 9.27 61.85
N ALA A 2 -44.31 9.26 60.51
CA ALA A 2 -45.19 10.04 59.62
C ALA A 2 -45.12 9.49 58.18
N LYS A 3 -46.13 8.68 57.79
CA LYS A 3 -46.58 8.42 56.40
C LYS A 3 -45.48 8.31 55.31
N LYS A 4 -45.08 7.11 54.85
CA LYS A 4 -45.91 6.23 53.98
C LYS A 4 -46.93 7.03 53.16
N GLY A 5 -46.58 7.41 51.93
CA GLY A 5 -47.51 8.11 51.04
C GLY A 5 -46.96 8.88 49.83
N LYS A 6 -45.74 8.61 49.32
CA LYS A 6 -45.20 9.30 48.13
C LYS A 6 -44.46 8.43 47.09
N GLN A 7 -44.35 7.12 47.31
CA GLN A 7 -43.59 6.23 46.42
C GLN A 7 -44.47 5.47 45.40
N GLN A 8 -45.80 5.54 45.52
CA GLN A 8 -46.76 4.92 44.58
C GLN A 8 -47.31 5.90 43.52
N GLU A 9 -46.79 7.13 43.43
CA GLU A 9 -47.34 8.19 42.55
C GLU A 9 -46.44 8.51 41.34
N ARG A 10 -45.44 7.66 41.05
CA ARG A 10 -44.53 7.81 39.89
C ARG A 10 -44.52 6.65 38.90
N GLU A 11 -45.03 5.47 39.26
CA GLU A 11 -45.05 4.28 38.39
C GLU A 11 -46.26 4.23 37.43
N ALA A 12 -47.16 5.22 37.50
CA ALA A 12 -48.49 5.18 36.90
C ALA A 12 -48.69 6.05 35.62
N LYS A 13 -47.61 6.53 34.98
CA LYS A 13 -47.69 7.36 33.75
C LYS A 13 -46.54 7.13 32.76
N ALA A 14 -46.59 6.00 32.03
CA ALA A 14 -46.10 5.82 30.66
C ALA A 14 -46.23 4.34 30.19
N LYS A 15 -47.40 3.71 30.36
CA LYS A 15 -47.70 2.41 29.73
C LYS A 15 -48.98 2.53 28.91
N GLY A 16 -48.80 2.73 27.60
CA GLY A 16 -49.85 2.85 26.61
C GLY A 16 -49.25 2.92 25.19
N SER A 17 -50.01 2.44 24.20
CA SER A 17 -49.72 2.48 22.75
C SER A 17 -48.49 1.71 22.20
N TRP A 18 -47.61 1.11 23.00
CA TRP A 18 -46.54 0.22 22.51
C TRP A 18 -46.81 -1.26 22.84
N GLN A 19 -46.53 -2.17 21.91
CA GLN A 19 -46.59 -3.64 22.09
C GLN A 19 -45.36 -4.33 21.51
N LYS A 20 -44.92 -5.44 22.12
CA LYS A 20 -43.83 -6.27 21.61
C LYS A 20 -44.24 -7.03 20.34
N VAL A 21 -43.32 -7.09 19.39
CA VAL A 21 -43.41 -7.87 18.16
C VAL A 21 -42.87 -9.27 18.42
N ASP A 22 -43.65 -10.31 18.12
CA ASP A 22 -43.19 -11.69 18.17
C ASP A 22 -42.40 -12.02 16.90
N LEU A 23 -41.27 -12.72 17.03
CA LEU A 23 -40.27 -12.92 15.97
C LEU A 23 -40.19 -14.37 15.47
N ALA A 24 -41.12 -15.24 15.90
CA ALA A 24 -41.11 -16.67 15.59
C ALA A 24 -41.31 -17.06 14.11
N GLU A 25 -41.65 -16.12 13.21
CA GLU A 25 -41.99 -16.39 11.80
C GLU A 25 -41.03 -15.74 10.76
N TYR A 26 -39.87 -15.20 11.18
CA TYR A 26 -38.89 -14.58 10.27
C TYR A 26 -37.51 -15.27 10.30
N GLU A 27 -37.22 -16.07 9.28
CA GLU A 27 -35.86 -16.62 9.06
C GLU A 27 -34.91 -15.54 8.51
N LEU A 28 -33.75 -15.39 9.17
CA LEU A 28 -32.69 -14.44 8.80
C LEU A 28 -31.35 -15.19 8.69
N GLU A 29 -30.99 -15.62 7.48
CA GLU A 29 -29.69 -16.24 7.23
C GLU A 29 -28.52 -15.26 7.44
N GLY A 30 -27.46 -15.70 8.13
CA GLY A 30 -26.14 -15.04 8.06
C GLY A 30 -25.42 -14.69 9.37
N PHE A 31 -25.85 -15.19 10.54
CA PHE A 31 -25.18 -14.92 11.83
C PHE A 31 -25.01 -16.17 12.71
N ASP A 32 -23.88 -16.87 12.54
CA ASP A 32 -23.36 -17.84 13.52
C ASP A 32 -22.05 -17.32 14.13
N ASP A 33 -22.17 -16.61 15.25
CA ASP A 33 -21.32 -16.68 16.47
C ASP A 33 -21.52 -15.43 17.34
N GLY A 34 -21.74 -15.61 18.66
CA GLY A 34 -21.42 -14.56 19.64
C GLY A 34 -22.54 -13.69 20.25
N GLY A 35 -23.81 -14.09 20.16
CA GLY A 35 -24.87 -13.75 21.14
C GLY A 35 -25.17 -12.27 21.47
N ALA A 36 -26.22 -11.73 20.84
CA ALA A 36 -26.94 -10.54 21.34
C ALA A 36 -28.45 -10.75 21.17
N ALA A 37 -29.23 -10.60 22.24
CA ALA A 37 -30.69 -10.67 22.20
C ALA A 37 -31.28 -9.28 21.96
N PHE A 38 -32.21 -9.16 21.01
CA PHE A 38 -32.93 -7.93 20.70
C PHE A 38 -34.43 -8.14 20.89
N GLU A 39 -35.10 -7.17 21.51
CA GLU A 39 -36.56 -7.09 21.55
C GLU A 39 -37.03 -5.90 20.69
N LEU A 40 -38.16 -6.07 20.01
CA LEU A 40 -38.77 -5.03 19.17
C LEU A 40 -40.17 -4.68 19.69
N GLU A 41 -40.49 -3.39 19.72
CA GLU A 41 -41.81 -2.87 20.08
C GLU A 41 -42.36 -1.93 18.99
N GLU A 42 -43.65 -2.09 18.66
CA GLU A 42 -44.38 -1.31 17.67
C GLU A 42 -45.44 -0.42 18.34
N LEU A 43 -45.66 0.78 17.78
CA LEU A 43 -46.63 1.77 18.27
C LEU A 43 -48.00 1.57 17.60
N THR A 44 -48.93 0.90 18.27
CA THR A 44 -50.21 0.45 17.70
C THR A 44 -51.31 1.52 17.66
N GLU A 45 -51.27 2.53 18.52
CA GLU A 45 -52.24 3.65 18.52
C GLU A 45 -51.55 5.03 18.50
N TYR A 46 -51.79 5.81 17.45
CA TYR A 46 -51.30 7.18 17.32
C TYR A 46 -52.26 8.06 16.53
N THR A 47 -52.19 9.38 16.77
CA THR A 47 -52.82 10.40 15.93
C THR A 47 -51.76 11.19 15.17
N ILE A 48 -52.15 11.78 14.03
CA ILE A 48 -51.25 12.56 13.16
C ILE A 48 -51.67 14.03 13.18
N GLU A 49 -50.85 14.89 13.78
CA GLU A 49 -51.03 16.35 13.73
C GLU A 49 -50.06 16.96 12.70
N GLN A 50 -50.37 18.16 12.17
CA GLN A 50 -49.43 18.95 11.36
C GLN A 50 -48.76 20.03 12.22
N ASP A 51 -47.45 20.16 12.08
CA ASP A 51 -46.68 21.24 12.71
C ASP A 51 -46.83 22.58 11.96
N GLU A 52 -46.29 23.65 12.56
CA GLU A 52 -46.36 25.02 12.04
C GLU A 52 -45.65 25.22 10.68
N PHE A 53 -44.97 24.20 10.14
CA PHE A 53 -44.31 24.18 8.83
C PHE A 53 -44.95 23.17 7.86
N GLY A 54 -46.07 22.54 8.24
CA GLY A 54 -46.81 21.57 7.44
C GLY A 54 -46.27 20.13 7.50
N GLY A 55 -45.29 19.85 8.36
CA GLY A 55 -44.79 18.50 8.61
C GLY A 55 -45.78 17.68 9.44
N LYS A 56 -46.06 16.44 9.03
CA LYS A 56 -46.93 15.52 9.80
C LYS A 56 -46.11 14.81 10.88
N VAL A 57 -46.60 14.84 12.12
CA VAL A 57 -45.95 14.27 13.32
C VAL A 57 -46.92 13.34 14.04
N LEU A 58 -46.41 12.19 14.51
CA LEU A 58 -47.19 11.17 15.22
C LEU A 58 -47.19 11.43 16.73
N LYS A 59 -48.30 11.09 17.41
CA LYS A 59 -48.49 11.37 18.84
C LYS A 59 -49.36 10.31 19.52
N ALA A 60 -48.91 9.80 20.66
CA ALA A 60 -49.68 8.89 21.52
C ALA A 60 -50.80 9.63 22.27
N VAL A 61 -51.84 8.91 22.71
CA VAL A 61 -53.08 9.48 23.27
C VAL A 61 -53.17 9.26 24.78
N ASP A 62 -52.72 10.25 25.56
CA ASP A 62 -52.83 10.26 27.04
C ASP A 62 -54.16 10.86 27.52
N GLY A 63 -54.97 10.07 28.24
CA GLY A 63 -56.23 10.51 28.85
C GLY A 63 -56.11 11.02 30.30
N ALA A 64 -56.71 12.18 30.63
CA ALA A 64 -56.76 12.69 32.01
C ALA A 64 -57.91 13.71 32.26
N PRO A 65 -58.73 13.56 33.34
CA PRO A 65 -59.80 14.51 33.67
C PRO A 65 -59.56 15.44 34.90
N THR A 66 -59.58 16.76 34.63
CA THR A 66 -60.24 17.85 35.41
C THR A 66 -59.92 18.18 36.90
N VAL A 67 -59.31 19.38 37.12
CA VAL A 67 -59.87 20.59 37.86
C VAL A 67 -59.96 20.53 39.43
N THR A 68 -59.58 21.53 40.28
CA THR A 68 -59.75 23.01 40.26
C THR A 68 -58.80 23.85 41.18
N LYS A 69 -58.53 25.13 40.80
CA LYS A 69 -58.22 26.40 41.57
C LYS A 69 -57.97 26.33 43.12
N LYS A 70 -57.00 27.05 43.76
CA LYS A 70 -56.94 28.54 43.98
C LYS A 70 -55.66 29.04 44.76
N LYS A 71 -55.16 30.28 44.48
CA LYS A 71 -54.32 31.28 45.26
C LYS A 71 -53.63 30.86 46.61
N LYS A 72 -52.38 31.23 47.01
CA LYS A 72 -51.81 32.59 47.29
C LYS A 72 -50.43 32.57 48.04
N GLN A 73 -49.61 33.64 47.92
CA GLN A 73 -48.66 34.26 48.92
C GLN A 73 -47.24 33.71 49.35
N ARG A 74 -46.18 34.39 48.87
CA ARG A 74 -45.07 35.14 49.58
C ARG A 74 -44.07 34.52 50.64
N LYS A 75 -42.77 34.80 50.37
CA LYS A 75 -41.67 35.41 51.22
C LYS A 75 -40.70 34.56 52.12
N ARG A 76 -39.38 34.76 51.87
CA ARG A 76 -38.19 34.88 52.79
C ARG A 76 -37.81 33.63 53.65
N LYS A 77 -36.60 33.47 54.25
CA LYS A 77 -35.34 34.28 54.47
C LYS A 77 -34.11 33.30 54.43
N ALA A 78 -32.85 33.68 54.18
CA ALA A 78 -31.72 34.02 55.12
C ALA A 78 -31.61 33.17 56.41
N SER A 79 -30.44 32.86 57.02
CA SER A 79 -29.01 33.31 56.92
C SER A 79 -28.05 32.08 56.84
N ILE A 80 -26.72 32.09 56.61
CA ILE A 80 -25.55 32.94 56.98
C ILE A 80 -25.12 32.87 58.45
N GLU A 81 -23.84 32.56 58.67
CA GLU A 81 -22.95 32.94 59.79
C GLU A 81 -21.49 33.05 59.23
N GLU A 82 -20.60 33.79 59.91
CA GLU A 82 -19.39 34.43 59.32
C GLU A 82 -18.12 34.25 60.21
N GLU A 83 -17.12 35.14 60.03
CA GLU A 83 -15.88 35.42 60.81
C GLU A 83 -14.52 35.02 60.15
N ASP A 84 -13.45 35.86 60.15
CA ASP A 84 -13.39 37.34 60.15
C ASP A 84 -11.98 37.92 59.83
N VAL A 85 -11.84 39.28 59.91
CA VAL A 85 -10.62 40.15 59.88
C VAL A 85 -10.13 40.55 58.46
N VAL A 86 -10.16 41.80 57.92
CA VAL A 86 -10.36 43.22 58.40
C VAL A 86 -9.10 43.82 59.09
N GLU A 87 -8.46 44.93 58.70
CA GLU A 87 -8.83 46.38 58.61
C GLU A 87 -8.05 47.10 57.45
N GLU A 88 -8.54 48.14 56.72
CA GLU A 88 -8.90 49.56 57.04
C GLU A 88 -7.66 50.54 56.94
N ILE A 89 -7.68 51.86 56.63
CA ILE A 89 -8.67 52.96 56.68
C ILE A 89 -8.42 54.09 55.61
N ALA A 90 -9.48 54.90 55.35
CA ALA A 90 -9.50 56.37 55.17
C ALA A 90 -9.42 57.08 53.77
N GLU A 91 -10.61 57.54 53.33
CA GLU A 91 -10.95 58.95 52.94
C GLU A 91 -10.59 59.59 51.55
N PRO A 92 -11.30 60.67 51.10
CA PRO A 92 -11.80 60.75 49.70
C PRO A 92 -11.44 62.06 48.92
N ILE A 93 -12.37 62.62 48.12
CA ILE A 93 -12.36 63.88 47.30
C ILE A 93 -12.01 63.67 45.80
N VAL A 94 -12.71 64.18 44.76
CA VAL A 94 -14.11 64.69 44.57
C VAL A 94 -14.39 64.89 43.06
N HIS A 95 -15.63 64.64 42.58
CA HIS A 95 -16.28 65.14 41.32
C HIS A 95 -15.60 64.89 39.94
N GLU A 96 -16.23 65.07 38.77
CA GLU A 96 -17.62 64.93 38.26
C GLU A 96 -17.52 65.23 36.74
N ASN A 97 -18.13 64.45 35.85
CA ASN A 97 -19.41 64.72 35.17
C ASN A 97 -19.63 63.51 34.21
N VAL A 98 -20.71 62.72 34.21
CA VAL A 98 -22.13 62.94 34.60
C VAL A 98 -22.70 64.13 33.80
N VAL A 99 -23.76 64.05 33.00
CA VAL A 99 -25.06 63.42 33.23
C VAL A 99 -25.53 62.69 31.96
N SER A 100 -26.25 61.61 32.24
CA SER A 100 -27.30 60.88 31.50
C SER A 100 -28.31 61.78 30.72
N GLU A 101 -29.27 61.27 29.94
CA GLU A 101 -30.48 60.52 30.33
C GLU A 101 -31.27 60.03 29.09
N VAL A 102 -32.20 59.07 29.15
CA VAL A 102 -32.34 57.85 29.98
C VAL A 102 -33.48 56.97 29.38
N LYS A 103 -33.41 55.62 29.52
CA LYS A 103 -34.52 54.64 29.28
C LYS A 103 -35.01 54.49 27.80
N GLU A 104 -35.75 53.45 27.39
CA GLU A 104 -36.32 52.28 28.09
C GLU A 104 -36.47 51.00 27.21
N GLU A 105 -36.76 49.86 27.86
CA GLU A 105 -37.42 48.63 27.36
C GLU A 105 -36.82 47.74 26.23
N GLY A 106 -37.34 46.49 26.14
CA GLY A 106 -37.47 45.77 24.85
C GLY A 106 -37.02 44.30 24.77
N LYS A 107 -37.91 43.32 24.96
CA LYS A 107 -37.63 41.88 24.71
C LYS A 107 -37.93 41.42 23.27
N LYS A 108 -37.12 40.47 22.79
CA LYS A 108 -37.44 39.37 21.82
C LYS A 108 -37.98 39.69 20.41
N SER A 109 -37.11 39.49 19.41
CA SER A 109 -37.28 38.66 18.19
C SER A 109 -38.63 38.50 17.44
N LYS A 110 -38.55 38.76 16.11
CA LYS A 110 -39.28 38.16 14.94
C LYS A 110 -40.72 38.61 14.58
N LYS A 111 -40.84 39.20 13.36
CA LYS A 111 -41.82 38.98 12.24
C LYS A 111 -43.34 38.89 12.55
N LYS A 112 -44.29 39.45 11.78
CA LYS A 112 -44.28 40.01 10.40
C LYS A 112 -45.57 40.84 10.12
N ARG A 113 -45.56 41.72 9.09
CA ARG A 113 -46.71 42.51 8.52
C ARG A 113 -47.25 43.61 9.48
N SER A 114 -47.68 44.80 9.04
CA SER A 114 -48.46 45.12 7.82
C SER A 114 -48.36 46.60 7.34
N ARG A 115 -48.97 46.88 6.17
CA ARG A 115 -49.72 48.09 5.65
C ARG A 115 -49.57 49.49 6.31
N LYS A 116 -49.79 50.65 5.62
CA LYS A 116 -49.88 51.06 4.18
C LYS A 116 -50.21 52.58 4.09
N LYS A 117 -49.51 53.38 3.25
CA LYS A 117 -49.87 54.77 2.77
C LYS A 117 -49.96 55.89 3.87
N LYS A 118 -49.90 57.20 3.57
CA LYS A 118 -49.24 58.04 2.51
C LYS A 118 -49.25 59.53 2.96
N ASN A 119 -48.32 60.36 2.43
CA ASN A 119 -48.39 61.80 2.04
C ASN A 119 -46.96 62.38 2.06
N ALA A 120 -46.39 62.95 0.99
CA ALA A 120 -46.73 64.16 0.21
C ALA A 120 -46.38 65.46 0.98
N GLN A 121 -45.77 66.50 0.41
CA GLN A 121 -45.54 66.92 -1.00
C GLN A 121 -44.04 66.77 -1.43
N THR A 122 -43.48 67.27 -2.56
CA THR A 122 -43.95 68.22 -3.61
C THR A 122 -43.29 67.95 -4.99
N GLU A 123 -43.91 68.50 -6.05
CA GLU A 123 -43.40 69.13 -7.31
C GLU A 123 -41.92 69.03 -7.80
N ALA A 124 -41.63 69.04 -9.12
CA ALA A 124 -42.49 69.26 -10.30
C ALA A 124 -41.95 68.68 -11.64
N ILE A 125 -42.88 68.49 -12.59
CA ILE A 125 -42.75 68.59 -14.07
C ILE A 125 -41.86 67.51 -14.75
N THR A 126 -42.39 66.34 -15.14
CA THR A 126 -43.28 65.97 -16.29
C THR A 126 -42.53 65.83 -17.62
N ASN A 127 -42.43 64.65 -18.25
CA ASN A 127 -43.42 63.67 -18.76
C ASN A 127 -43.75 63.93 -20.24
N GLU A 128 -43.85 62.84 -21.02
CA GLU A 128 -45.11 62.35 -21.62
C GLU A 128 -44.95 60.81 -21.71
N ASN A 129 -45.77 59.95 -21.08
CA ASN A 129 -47.23 59.69 -21.18
C ASN A 129 -47.52 58.55 -22.19
N ASP A 130 -48.47 57.64 -22.00
CA ASP A 130 -49.40 57.34 -20.89
C ASP A 130 -49.61 55.79 -20.84
N ASN A 131 -49.70 55.12 -19.68
CA ASN A 131 -50.78 55.06 -18.68
C ASN A 131 -52.11 54.45 -19.20
N ALA A 132 -52.86 53.63 -18.43
CA ALA A 132 -52.56 52.97 -17.15
C ALA A 132 -53.59 51.84 -16.84
N GLU A 133 -53.28 51.09 -15.78
CA GLU A 133 -54.09 50.17 -14.95
C GLU A 133 -55.61 50.47 -14.84
N VAL A 134 -56.43 49.43 -14.63
CA VAL A 134 -57.48 49.43 -13.57
C VAL A 134 -57.91 47.99 -13.18
N ASP A 135 -57.65 47.67 -11.90
CA ASP A 135 -58.38 46.83 -10.91
C ASP A 135 -59.01 45.43 -11.20
N GLU A 136 -59.48 44.84 -10.08
CA GLU A 136 -60.40 43.69 -9.87
C GLU A 136 -59.95 42.24 -10.17
N ALA A 137 -59.34 41.62 -9.14
CA ALA A 137 -59.92 40.56 -8.27
C ALA A 137 -60.77 39.38 -8.82
N VAL A 138 -60.90 38.37 -7.94
CA VAL A 138 -61.86 37.22 -7.95
C VAL A 138 -61.35 35.90 -8.54
N ASP A 139 -61.96 34.84 -8.01
CA ASP A 139 -62.00 33.40 -8.30
C ASP A 139 -61.82 33.04 -9.80
N ASP A 140 -60.98 32.07 -10.15
CA ASP A 140 -61.33 30.63 -10.35
C ASP A 140 -61.77 30.37 -11.81
N ASP A 141 -62.19 29.15 -12.12
CA ASP A 141 -62.60 28.64 -13.44
C ASP A 141 -61.51 28.57 -14.55
N ASN A 142 -61.22 27.33 -14.90
CA ASN A 142 -61.38 26.78 -16.25
C ASN A 142 -61.21 27.69 -17.48
N ALA A 143 -60.22 27.33 -18.30
CA ALA A 143 -60.43 27.20 -19.74
C ALA A 143 -59.74 25.91 -20.24
N GLU A 144 -60.40 24.76 -20.07
CA GLU A 144 -60.42 23.82 -21.19
C GLU A 144 -61.24 24.47 -22.29
N GLU A 145 -60.75 24.40 -23.53
CA GLU A 145 -61.43 24.86 -24.75
C GLU A 145 -61.60 26.40 -24.92
N ASN A 146 -61.46 26.98 -26.13
CA ASN A 146 -60.94 26.43 -27.38
C ASN A 146 -60.45 27.51 -28.37
N ASN A 147 -59.79 27.03 -29.43
CA ASN A 147 -59.63 27.65 -30.76
C ASN A 147 -58.66 28.83 -31.01
N GLN A 148 -57.56 28.44 -31.67
CA GLN A 148 -57.10 28.93 -32.99
C GLN A 148 -56.29 30.24 -33.13
N GLU A 149 -55.43 30.23 -34.16
CA GLU A 149 -54.60 31.30 -34.73
C GLU A 149 -53.51 31.87 -33.78
N ASP A 150 -52.23 31.47 -33.81
CA ASP A 150 -51.19 31.28 -34.85
C ASP A 150 -50.21 32.47 -35.02
N GLU A 151 -48.97 32.11 -35.38
CA GLU A 151 -47.85 32.93 -35.91
C GLU A 151 -47.09 33.95 -35.03
N GLN A 152 -45.80 33.63 -34.82
CA GLN A 152 -44.63 34.53 -34.81
C GLN A 152 -44.51 35.53 -33.62
N VAL A 153 -43.33 35.76 -33.02
CA VAL A 153 -42.00 35.94 -33.62
C VAL A 153 -41.01 34.82 -33.26
N GLU A 154 -40.41 34.21 -34.28
CA GLU A 154 -39.12 33.53 -34.16
C GLU A 154 -37.99 34.54 -34.44
N GLU A 155 -36.96 34.60 -33.59
CA GLU A 155 -35.68 35.19 -34.03
C GLU A 155 -34.97 34.17 -34.93
N GLU A 156 -34.64 34.57 -36.17
CA GLU A 156 -34.04 33.72 -37.20
C GLU A 156 -32.59 33.29 -36.87
N ILE A 157 -32.40 32.40 -35.89
CA ILE A 157 -31.12 31.73 -35.67
C ILE A 157 -30.97 30.63 -36.73
N SER A 158 -30.47 30.99 -37.91
CA SER A 158 -30.36 30.18 -39.14
C SER A 158 -30.29 28.66 -38.91
N SER A 159 -31.08 27.87 -39.62
CA SER A 159 -31.22 26.41 -39.37
C SER A 159 -29.96 25.59 -39.66
N GLU A 160 -28.93 26.18 -40.25
CA GLU A 160 -27.67 25.52 -40.61
C GLU A 160 -26.87 25.06 -39.36
N PRO A 161 -26.58 23.75 -39.21
CA PRO A 161 -25.79 23.26 -38.08
C PRO A 161 -24.37 23.84 -38.12
N PHE A 162 -23.78 24.04 -36.93
CA PHE A 162 -22.39 24.48 -36.78
C PHE A 162 -21.47 23.56 -37.63
N PRO A 163 -20.53 24.08 -38.45
CA PRO A 163 -19.89 23.30 -39.52
C PRO A 163 -19.23 21.99 -39.06
N GLU A 164 -18.67 21.99 -37.85
CA GLU A 164 -17.99 20.86 -37.23
C GLU A 164 -18.94 19.72 -36.83
N TRP A 165 -20.18 20.08 -36.46
CA TRP A 165 -21.25 19.18 -36.03
C TRP A 165 -22.15 18.73 -37.19
N ALA A 166 -22.26 19.54 -38.26
CA ALA A 166 -23.13 19.31 -39.42
C ALA A 166 -23.03 17.90 -40.01
N LYS A 167 -21.81 17.38 -40.12
CA LYS A 167 -21.50 16.07 -40.71
C LYS A 167 -22.12 14.86 -39.99
N TYR A 168 -22.59 15.01 -38.75
CA TYR A 168 -23.23 13.93 -37.99
C TYR A 168 -24.77 13.87 -38.14
N LYS A 169 -25.38 14.83 -38.86
CA LYS A 169 -26.84 14.87 -39.13
C LYS A 169 -27.74 14.76 -37.88
N LEU A 170 -27.29 15.32 -36.75
CA LEU A 170 -28.04 15.33 -35.50
C LEU A 170 -29.36 16.11 -35.62
N HIS A 171 -30.33 15.76 -34.76
CA HIS A 171 -31.67 16.34 -34.78
C HIS A 171 -31.65 17.87 -34.55
N PRO A 172 -32.47 18.70 -35.24
CA PRO A 172 -32.39 20.17 -35.17
C PRO A 172 -32.40 20.76 -33.75
N LYS A 173 -33.27 20.25 -32.85
CA LYS A 173 -33.29 20.66 -31.43
C LYS A 173 -31.95 20.43 -30.70
N ILE A 174 -31.23 19.36 -31.06
CA ILE A 174 -29.90 19.06 -30.49
C ILE A 174 -28.86 20.04 -31.02
N ASN A 175 -28.88 20.38 -32.32
CA ASN A 175 -27.97 21.38 -32.89
C ASN A 175 -28.19 22.76 -32.26
N LEU A 176 -29.45 23.14 -32.00
CA LEU A 176 -29.80 24.38 -31.29
C LEU A 176 -29.32 24.36 -29.82
N ALA A 177 -29.44 23.23 -29.13
CA ALA A 177 -28.93 23.08 -27.77
C ALA A 177 -27.38 23.12 -27.72
N LEU A 178 -26.69 22.46 -28.65
CA LEU A 178 -25.23 22.47 -28.75
C LEU A 178 -24.70 23.89 -29.06
N ARG A 179 -25.38 24.67 -29.90
CA ARG A 179 -25.09 26.10 -30.12
C ARG A 179 -25.11 26.92 -28.82
N ARG A 180 -26.01 26.61 -27.88
CA ARG A 180 -26.07 27.27 -26.56
C ARG A 180 -24.98 26.81 -25.58
N VAL A 181 -24.33 25.67 -25.84
CA VAL A 181 -23.21 25.12 -25.05
C VAL A 181 -21.84 25.56 -25.61
N GLY A 182 -21.76 25.89 -26.91
CA GLY A 182 -20.67 26.69 -27.48
C GLY A 182 -19.34 25.98 -27.65
N SER A 183 -19.33 24.66 -27.91
CA SER A 183 -18.09 23.89 -28.09
C SER A 183 -18.11 22.98 -29.34
N ALA A 184 -16.93 22.84 -29.94
CA ALA A 184 -16.64 21.87 -30.99
C ALA A 184 -16.78 20.42 -30.49
N PRO A 185 -17.06 19.44 -31.36
CA PRO A 185 -17.12 18.03 -30.97
C PRO A 185 -15.73 17.54 -30.53
N THR A 186 -15.64 16.95 -29.33
CA THR A 186 -14.38 16.39 -28.84
C THR A 186 -13.97 15.17 -29.65
N GLU A 187 -12.69 14.77 -29.63
CA GLU A 187 -12.19 13.69 -30.49
C GLU A 187 -12.94 12.36 -30.30
N ILE A 188 -13.29 11.99 -29.05
CA ILE A 188 -14.06 10.77 -28.78
C ILE A 188 -15.48 10.88 -29.38
N GLN A 189 -16.14 12.04 -29.23
CA GLN A 189 -17.44 12.28 -29.85
C GLN A 189 -17.32 12.21 -31.37
N ALA A 190 -16.29 12.83 -31.94
CA ALA A 190 -16.09 12.89 -33.38
C ALA A 190 -15.89 11.50 -34.01
N LYS A 191 -15.14 10.62 -33.34
CA LYS A 191 -14.89 9.25 -33.80
C LYS A 191 -16.04 8.27 -33.51
N THR A 192 -16.86 8.49 -32.47
CA THR A 192 -17.99 7.60 -32.16
C THR A 192 -19.32 8.00 -32.79
N LEU A 193 -19.56 9.29 -33.06
CA LEU A 193 -20.86 9.76 -33.54
C LEU A 193 -21.22 9.22 -34.93
N HIS A 194 -20.24 9.10 -35.85
CA HIS A 194 -20.51 8.52 -37.18
C HIS A 194 -21.00 7.05 -37.11
N PRO A 195 -20.26 6.10 -36.49
CA PRO A 195 -20.74 4.73 -36.39
C PRO A 195 -21.98 4.57 -35.49
N ALA A 196 -22.18 5.45 -34.50
CA ALA A 196 -23.35 5.40 -33.64
C ALA A 196 -24.64 5.90 -34.32
N VAL A 197 -24.57 7.05 -35.00
CA VAL A 197 -25.74 7.76 -35.55
C VAL A 197 -26.06 7.35 -36.97
N ILE A 198 -25.05 7.20 -37.83
CA ILE A 198 -25.25 6.98 -39.28
C ILE A 198 -25.21 5.50 -39.63
N GLU A 199 -24.36 4.71 -38.95
CA GLU A 199 -24.22 3.27 -39.22
C GLU A 199 -25.00 2.39 -38.22
N HIS A 200 -25.61 2.99 -37.19
CA HIS A 200 -26.33 2.33 -36.09
C HIS A 200 -25.57 1.14 -35.44
N ARG A 201 -24.24 1.16 -35.44
CA ARG A 201 -23.40 0.10 -34.85
C ARG A 201 -23.27 0.26 -33.35
N ASP A 202 -23.10 -0.86 -32.66
CA ASP A 202 -22.67 -0.87 -31.26
C ASP A 202 -21.27 -0.25 -31.14
N VAL A 203 -20.98 0.41 -30.02
CA VAL A 203 -19.73 1.18 -29.84
C VAL A 203 -19.01 0.75 -28.56
N VAL A 204 -17.69 0.56 -28.67
CA VAL A 204 -16.78 0.39 -27.52
C VAL A 204 -15.81 1.57 -27.52
N GLY A 205 -15.92 2.46 -26.54
CA GLY A 205 -15.15 3.71 -26.47
C GLY A 205 -14.25 3.78 -25.25
N ALA A 206 -12.93 3.83 -25.46
CA ALA A 206 -11.94 4.09 -24.42
C ALA A 206 -11.35 5.50 -24.60
N ALA A 207 -11.53 6.36 -23.59
CA ALA A 207 -10.97 7.72 -23.62
C ALA A 207 -10.85 8.30 -22.19
N PRO A 208 -9.80 9.10 -21.90
CA PRO A 208 -9.53 9.62 -20.56
C PRO A 208 -10.69 10.43 -19.97
N THR A 209 -10.77 10.49 -18.63
CA THR A 209 -11.86 11.20 -17.94
C THR A 209 -11.85 12.70 -18.25
N GLY A 210 -12.97 13.24 -18.72
CA GLY A 210 -13.07 14.62 -19.18
C GLY A 210 -13.06 14.80 -20.70
N SER A 211 -12.77 13.75 -21.47
CA SER A 211 -12.83 13.73 -22.94
C SER A 211 -14.23 13.94 -23.56
N GLY A 212 -15.30 13.98 -22.78
CA GLY A 212 -16.66 14.22 -23.28
C GLY A 212 -17.52 12.98 -23.57
N LYS A 213 -17.11 11.79 -23.09
CA LYS A 213 -17.80 10.48 -23.26
C LYS A 213 -19.32 10.52 -23.05
N THR A 214 -19.82 11.26 -22.07
CA THR A 214 -21.26 11.37 -21.76
C THR A 214 -22.11 11.82 -22.94
N LEU A 215 -21.62 12.74 -23.77
CA LEU A 215 -22.30 13.17 -24.99
C LEU A 215 -22.00 12.24 -26.18
N ALA A 216 -20.88 11.51 -26.15
CA ALA A 216 -20.52 10.52 -27.17
C ALA A 216 -21.51 9.34 -27.23
N PHE A 217 -22.09 8.91 -26.10
CA PHE A 217 -23.25 8.01 -26.06
C PHE A 217 -24.60 8.74 -25.94
N GLY A 218 -24.64 9.92 -25.29
CA GLY A 218 -25.88 10.65 -25.05
C GLY A 218 -26.53 11.24 -26.29
N LEU A 219 -25.74 11.80 -27.21
CA LEU A 219 -26.28 12.45 -28.42
C LEU A 219 -26.92 11.44 -29.40
N PRO A 220 -26.36 10.23 -29.67
CA PRO A 220 -27.05 9.20 -30.44
C PRO A 220 -28.42 8.81 -29.88
N VAL A 221 -28.49 8.60 -28.55
CA VAL A 221 -29.75 8.24 -27.86
C VAL A 221 -30.77 9.36 -27.99
N LEU A 222 -30.41 10.60 -27.64
CA LEU A 222 -31.31 11.75 -27.75
C LEU A 222 -31.75 12.00 -29.20
N HIS A 223 -30.85 11.84 -30.18
CA HIS A 223 -31.18 11.98 -31.60
C HIS A 223 -32.22 10.95 -32.05
N HIS A 224 -32.05 9.66 -31.71
CA HIS A 224 -33.00 8.63 -32.09
C HIS A 224 -34.35 8.83 -31.42
N LEU A 225 -34.38 9.10 -30.10
CA LEU A 225 -35.61 9.26 -29.33
C LEU A 225 -36.42 10.52 -29.74
N LEU A 226 -35.75 11.60 -30.16
CA LEU A 226 -36.40 12.79 -30.73
C LEU A 226 -36.87 12.59 -32.17
N SER A 227 -36.15 11.79 -32.97
CA SER A 227 -36.54 11.51 -34.37
C SER A 227 -37.65 10.46 -34.48
N HIS A 228 -37.84 9.64 -33.43
CA HIS A 228 -38.90 8.64 -33.32
C HIS A 228 -39.70 8.84 -32.01
N PRO A 229 -40.56 9.86 -31.93
CA PRO A 229 -41.49 10.02 -30.82
C PRO A 229 -42.56 8.92 -30.87
N GLU A 230 -42.67 8.12 -29.80
CA GLU A 230 -43.71 7.10 -29.65
C GLU A 230 -44.82 7.59 -28.70
N GLN A 231 -46.06 7.12 -28.92
CA GLN A 231 -47.22 7.54 -28.11
C GLN A 231 -47.21 6.92 -26.71
N GLU A 232 -46.79 5.65 -26.59
CA GLU A 232 -46.52 5.01 -25.30
C GLU A 232 -45.11 5.39 -24.82
N LYS A 233 -45.00 6.20 -23.76
CA LYS A 233 -43.73 6.43 -23.09
C LYS A 233 -43.35 5.19 -22.26
N LYS A 234 -42.16 4.63 -22.53
CA LYS A 234 -41.59 3.42 -21.90
C LYS A 234 -40.07 3.57 -21.75
N CYS A 235 -39.41 2.72 -20.96
CA CYS A 235 -37.95 2.71 -20.79
C CYS A 235 -37.21 2.26 -22.08
N ARG A 236 -36.96 3.21 -23.00
CA ARG A 236 -36.28 2.94 -24.29
C ARG A 236 -34.76 3.00 -24.18
N ALA A 237 -34.21 3.69 -23.18
CA ALA A 237 -32.76 3.77 -22.94
C ALA A 237 -32.39 3.57 -21.46
N LEU A 238 -31.46 2.64 -21.20
CA LEU A 238 -30.92 2.33 -19.88
C LEU A 238 -29.42 2.64 -19.83
N ILE A 239 -29.04 3.56 -18.95
CA ILE A 239 -27.65 3.93 -18.71
C ILE A 239 -27.22 3.42 -17.33
N LEU A 240 -26.34 2.41 -17.33
CA LEU A 240 -25.76 1.82 -16.12
C LEU A 240 -24.42 2.49 -15.79
N THR A 241 -24.19 2.76 -14.50
CA THR A 241 -22.99 3.45 -14.00
C THR A 241 -22.68 3.08 -12.54
N PRO A 242 -21.40 2.98 -12.12
CA PRO A 242 -21.03 2.43 -10.80
C PRO A 242 -21.17 3.37 -9.61
N THR A 243 -21.51 4.66 -9.79
CA THR A 243 -21.74 5.58 -8.66
C THR A 243 -22.98 6.45 -8.84
N ARG A 244 -23.53 6.90 -7.71
CA ARG A 244 -24.78 7.69 -7.66
C ARG A 244 -24.57 9.08 -8.26
N GLU A 245 -23.37 9.61 -8.07
CA GLU A 245 -22.96 10.94 -8.48
C GLU A 245 -22.73 11.01 -9.99
N LEU A 246 -22.18 9.96 -10.59
CA LEU A 246 -22.04 9.87 -12.05
C LEU A 246 -23.41 9.69 -12.72
N ALA A 247 -24.32 8.91 -12.10
CA ALA A 247 -25.70 8.84 -12.56
C ALA A 247 -26.40 10.22 -12.54
N MET A 248 -26.22 10.99 -11.46
CA MET A 248 -26.73 12.37 -11.38
C MET A 248 -26.07 13.31 -12.40
N GLN A 249 -24.76 13.19 -12.64
CA GLN A 249 -24.05 13.97 -13.65
C GLN A 249 -24.57 13.69 -15.07
N ILE A 250 -24.74 12.42 -15.43
CA ILE A 250 -25.25 12.01 -16.74
C ILE A 250 -26.67 12.57 -16.95
N THR A 251 -27.56 12.45 -15.95
CA THR A 251 -28.90 13.05 -16.00
C THR A 251 -28.86 14.57 -16.21
N ASP A 252 -28.00 15.29 -15.48
CA ASP A 252 -27.83 16.74 -15.64
C ASP A 252 -27.29 17.12 -17.03
N HIS A 253 -26.29 16.40 -17.54
CA HIS A 253 -25.74 16.61 -18.89
C HIS A 253 -26.79 16.40 -19.99
N LEU A 254 -27.60 15.35 -19.90
CA LEU A 254 -28.68 15.09 -20.86
C LEU A 254 -29.82 16.12 -20.73
N THR A 255 -30.18 16.51 -19.50
CA THR A 255 -31.22 17.54 -19.24
C THR A 255 -30.80 18.91 -19.77
N LYS A 256 -29.51 19.23 -19.84
CA LYS A 256 -29.00 20.46 -20.47
C LYS A 256 -29.19 20.49 -21.99
N ILE A 257 -29.21 19.33 -22.66
CA ILE A 257 -29.48 19.21 -24.10
C ILE A 257 -30.99 19.17 -24.36
N VAL A 258 -31.77 18.44 -23.55
CA VAL A 258 -33.24 18.38 -23.63
C VAL A 258 -33.84 18.81 -22.28
N PRO A 259 -34.07 20.13 -22.06
CA PRO A 259 -34.60 20.63 -20.80
C PRO A 259 -36.12 20.39 -20.65
N ASN A 260 -36.84 20.18 -21.76
CA ASN A 260 -38.27 19.94 -21.74
C ASN A 260 -38.60 18.48 -21.41
N ARG A 261 -38.92 18.22 -20.13
CA ARG A 261 -39.29 16.89 -19.62
C ARG A 261 -40.57 16.29 -20.23
N ARG A 262 -41.38 17.07 -20.96
CA ARG A 262 -42.53 16.53 -21.72
C ARG A 262 -42.07 15.83 -23.00
N GLU A 263 -40.94 16.25 -23.58
CA GLU A 263 -40.38 15.64 -24.79
C GLU A 263 -39.69 14.32 -24.47
N ILE A 264 -38.70 14.33 -23.56
CA ILE A 264 -38.02 13.13 -23.07
C ILE A 264 -37.96 13.18 -21.54
N GLY A 265 -38.54 12.16 -20.90
CA GLY A 265 -38.42 11.91 -19.47
C GLY A 265 -37.08 11.28 -19.14
N ILE A 266 -36.32 11.91 -18.23
CA ILE A 266 -35.01 11.41 -17.76
C ILE A 266 -35.07 11.28 -16.23
N VAL A 267 -34.82 10.08 -15.72
CA VAL A 267 -34.89 9.77 -14.27
C VAL A 267 -33.64 9.04 -13.80
N THR A 268 -33.12 9.46 -12.65
CA THR A 268 -31.97 8.83 -11.99
C THR A 268 -32.44 7.83 -10.92
N LEU A 269 -31.97 6.58 -10.97
CA LEU A 269 -32.24 5.54 -9.98
C LEU A 269 -30.98 5.21 -9.14
N VAL A 270 -30.97 5.67 -7.90
CA VAL A 270 -29.81 5.63 -7.00
C VAL A 270 -30.19 5.34 -5.54
N GLY A 271 -29.38 4.53 -4.87
CA GLY A 271 -29.56 4.22 -3.44
C GLY A 271 -29.45 5.47 -2.56
N GLY A 272 -30.01 5.42 -1.34
CA GLY A 272 -29.98 6.55 -0.40
C GLY A 272 -30.90 7.73 -0.75
N MET A 273 -31.61 7.67 -1.88
CA MET A 273 -32.87 8.38 -2.08
C MET A 273 -34.03 7.45 -1.68
N ALA A 274 -35.11 7.99 -1.12
CA ALA A 274 -36.28 7.20 -0.72
C ALA A 274 -36.87 6.43 -1.92
N VAL A 275 -37.16 5.14 -1.74
CA VAL A 275 -37.66 4.23 -2.80
C VAL A 275 -38.98 4.76 -3.35
N GLN A 276 -39.95 5.10 -2.50
CA GLN A 276 -41.25 5.67 -2.90
C GLN A 276 -41.15 6.94 -3.76
N LYS A 277 -40.09 7.75 -3.59
CA LYS A 277 -39.87 8.92 -4.46
C LYS A 277 -39.45 8.49 -5.86
N GLN A 278 -38.58 7.48 -5.96
CA GLN A 278 -38.10 6.94 -7.23
C GLN A 278 -39.22 6.21 -7.98
N ILE A 279 -40.02 5.40 -7.28
CA ILE A 279 -41.24 4.77 -7.82
C ILE A 279 -42.21 5.82 -8.38
N ARG A 280 -42.50 6.89 -7.62
CA ARG A 280 -43.30 8.04 -8.13
C ARG A 280 -42.64 8.81 -9.29
N GLN A 281 -41.34 8.67 -9.52
CA GLN A 281 -40.68 9.23 -10.71
C GLN A 281 -40.78 8.29 -11.91
N LEU A 282 -40.83 6.97 -11.68
CA LEU A 282 -41.05 5.95 -12.71
C LEU A 282 -42.52 5.85 -13.16
N SER A 283 -43.49 6.24 -12.31
CA SER A 283 -44.91 6.28 -12.70
C SER A 283 -45.26 7.35 -13.74
N TYR A 284 -44.32 8.25 -14.08
CA TYR A 284 -44.41 9.15 -15.25
C TYR A 284 -43.82 8.52 -16.52
N SER A 285 -43.45 7.24 -16.47
CA SER A 285 -42.86 6.42 -17.54
C SER A 285 -41.74 7.10 -18.34
N PRO A 286 -40.60 7.44 -17.72
CA PRO A 286 -39.49 8.12 -18.38
C PRO A 286 -38.83 7.27 -19.48
N GLU A 287 -38.49 7.88 -20.62
CA GLU A 287 -37.83 7.19 -21.72
C GLU A 287 -36.35 6.87 -21.48
N ILE A 288 -35.68 7.63 -20.60
CA ILE A 288 -34.28 7.41 -20.21
C ILE A 288 -34.17 7.18 -18.71
N VAL A 289 -33.64 6.00 -18.34
CA VAL A 289 -33.33 5.64 -16.94
C VAL A 289 -31.81 5.58 -16.76
N VAL A 290 -31.29 6.38 -15.82
CA VAL A 290 -29.85 6.41 -15.46
C VAL A 290 -29.67 5.82 -14.06
N ALA A 291 -29.04 4.65 -13.95
CA ALA A 291 -29.12 3.83 -12.74
C ALA A 291 -27.80 3.26 -12.23
N THR A 292 -27.69 3.14 -10.90
CA THR A 292 -26.70 2.25 -10.27
C THR A 292 -27.26 0.82 -10.17
N PRO A 293 -26.53 -0.23 -10.57
CA PRO A 293 -27.05 -1.60 -10.69
C PRO A 293 -27.83 -2.12 -9.48
N GLY A 294 -27.33 -1.90 -8.26
CA GLY A 294 -28.00 -2.37 -7.04
C GLY A 294 -29.40 -1.79 -6.83
N ARG A 295 -29.59 -0.47 -7.04
CA ARG A 295 -30.91 0.18 -6.91
C ARG A 295 -31.84 -0.12 -8.08
N LEU A 296 -31.30 -0.35 -9.28
CA LEU A 296 -32.13 -0.81 -10.40
C LEU A 296 -32.70 -2.19 -10.08
N TRP A 297 -31.83 -3.12 -9.65
CA TRP A 297 -32.24 -4.47 -9.30
C TRP A 297 -33.22 -4.50 -8.12
N GLU A 298 -32.99 -3.72 -7.07
CA GLU A 298 -33.91 -3.55 -5.93
C GLU A 298 -35.34 -3.16 -6.38
N VAL A 299 -35.48 -2.24 -7.35
CA VAL A 299 -36.79 -1.81 -7.87
C VAL A 299 -37.40 -2.80 -8.87
N MET A 300 -36.58 -3.59 -9.57
CA MET A 300 -37.04 -4.67 -10.47
C MET A 300 -37.48 -5.93 -9.70
N GLU A 301 -36.77 -6.29 -8.62
CA GLU A 301 -37.01 -7.49 -7.81
C GLU A 301 -38.20 -7.30 -6.85
N ALA A 302 -38.43 -6.08 -6.36
CA ALA A 302 -39.62 -5.75 -5.54
C ALA A 302 -40.94 -5.72 -6.32
N GLY A 303 -40.92 -5.67 -7.66
CA GLY A 303 -42.12 -5.70 -8.50
C GLY A 303 -43.04 -4.46 -8.45
N GLU A 304 -42.75 -3.47 -7.61
CA GLU A 304 -43.60 -2.28 -7.36
C GLU A 304 -43.80 -1.34 -8.57
N THR A 305 -43.17 -1.61 -9.73
CA THR A 305 -43.38 -0.83 -10.97
C THR A 305 -43.50 -1.71 -12.21
N THR A 306 -44.57 -1.50 -12.99
CA THR A 306 -44.76 -2.14 -14.31
C THR A 306 -43.78 -1.62 -15.37
N HIS A 307 -43.14 -0.47 -15.14
CA HIS A 307 -42.27 0.24 -16.08
C HIS A 307 -41.06 -0.58 -16.59
N PHE A 308 -40.66 -1.65 -15.88
CA PHE A 308 -39.58 -2.55 -16.30
C PHE A 308 -40.04 -3.94 -16.78
N ALA A 309 -41.35 -4.22 -16.78
CA ALA A 309 -41.88 -5.57 -17.06
C ALA A 309 -41.60 -6.06 -18.50
N GLU A 310 -41.58 -5.14 -19.48
CA GLU A 310 -41.31 -5.44 -20.90
C GLU A 310 -39.90 -4.94 -21.36
N LEU A 311 -39.00 -4.65 -20.41
CA LEU A 311 -37.66 -4.08 -20.69
C LEU A 311 -36.79 -4.93 -21.64
N ASN A 312 -37.05 -6.24 -21.79
CA ASN A 312 -36.34 -7.10 -22.75
C ASN A 312 -36.87 -7.01 -24.20
N ALA A 313 -37.97 -6.28 -24.42
CA ALA A 313 -38.59 -6.01 -25.71
C ALA A 313 -38.51 -4.52 -26.09
N ASP A 314 -38.72 -3.62 -25.12
CA ASP A 314 -38.77 -2.17 -25.35
C ASP A 314 -37.39 -1.48 -25.38
N LEU A 315 -36.35 -2.10 -24.81
CA LEU A 315 -35.04 -1.44 -24.64
C LEU A 315 -34.29 -1.31 -25.97
N GLN A 316 -34.36 -0.13 -26.57
CA GLN A 316 -33.63 0.26 -27.78
C GLN A 316 -32.15 0.56 -27.50
N PHE A 317 -31.79 1.02 -26.30
CA PHE A 317 -30.42 1.45 -25.97
C PHE A 317 -29.92 0.93 -24.62
N LEU A 318 -28.76 0.27 -24.60
CA LEU A 318 -28.04 -0.11 -23.38
C LEU A 318 -26.67 0.57 -23.32
N ILE A 319 -26.41 1.34 -22.26
CA ILE A 319 -25.13 2.04 -22.05
C ILE A 319 -24.51 1.55 -20.74
N VAL A 320 -23.20 1.29 -20.77
CA VAL A 320 -22.39 0.83 -19.63
C VAL A 320 -21.15 1.74 -19.53
N ASP A 321 -21.15 2.69 -18.59
CA ASP A 321 -20.07 3.69 -18.41
C ASP A 321 -19.20 3.40 -17.16
N GLU A 322 -17.90 3.73 -17.22
CA GLU A 322 -16.84 3.17 -16.34
C GLU A 322 -16.87 1.61 -16.34
N ALA A 323 -16.97 1.04 -17.55
CA ALA A 323 -17.13 -0.39 -17.81
C ALA A 323 -15.98 -1.27 -17.26
N ASP A 324 -14.77 -0.73 -17.22
CA ASP A 324 -13.58 -1.32 -16.58
C ASP A 324 -13.85 -1.73 -15.13
N ARG A 325 -14.62 -0.91 -14.39
CA ARG A 325 -15.01 -1.19 -13.01
C ARG A 325 -16.27 -2.05 -12.92
N MET A 326 -17.26 -1.81 -13.77
CA MET A 326 -18.53 -2.55 -13.69
C MET A 326 -18.40 -4.02 -14.10
N LEU A 327 -17.42 -4.37 -14.93
CA LEU A 327 -17.26 -5.74 -15.44
C LEU A 327 -16.15 -6.56 -14.74
N GLN A 328 -15.48 -6.00 -13.72
CA GLN A 328 -14.47 -6.70 -12.93
C GLN A 328 -15.09 -7.88 -12.15
N PRO A 329 -14.38 -9.04 -12.03
CA PRO A 329 -14.83 -10.15 -11.19
C PRO A 329 -15.15 -9.70 -9.76
N GLY A 330 -16.26 -10.20 -9.19
CA GLY A 330 -16.75 -9.79 -7.86
C GLY A 330 -17.41 -8.40 -7.79
N SER A 331 -17.36 -7.58 -8.85
CA SER A 331 -18.05 -6.27 -8.85
C SER A 331 -19.51 -6.40 -9.28
N PHE A 332 -20.41 -5.80 -8.50
CA PHE A 332 -21.87 -5.71 -8.75
C PHE A 332 -22.54 -7.03 -9.19
N PRO A 333 -22.73 -8.03 -8.29
CA PRO A 333 -23.41 -9.29 -8.63
C PRO A 333 -24.78 -9.11 -9.31
N GLN A 334 -25.51 -8.05 -8.96
CA GLN A 334 -26.80 -7.68 -9.55
C GLN A 334 -26.70 -7.37 -11.06
N LEU A 335 -25.54 -6.90 -11.54
CA LEU A 335 -25.33 -6.55 -12.95
C LEU A 335 -25.47 -7.77 -13.87
N GLN A 336 -25.08 -8.96 -13.39
CA GLN A 336 -25.28 -10.20 -14.13
C GLN A 336 -26.78 -10.53 -14.24
N LYS A 337 -27.53 -10.49 -13.14
CA LYS A 337 -28.99 -10.68 -13.15
C LYS A 337 -29.70 -9.70 -14.10
N ILE A 338 -29.27 -8.43 -14.12
CA ILE A 338 -29.77 -7.39 -15.04
C ILE A 338 -29.50 -7.76 -16.51
N PHE A 339 -28.26 -8.11 -16.87
CA PHE A 339 -27.94 -8.50 -18.24
C PHE A 339 -28.66 -9.77 -18.67
N GLU A 340 -28.78 -10.77 -17.81
CA GLU A 340 -29.56 -11.99 -18.08
C GLU A 340 -31.04 -11.66 -18.33
N TYR A 341 -31.66 -10.80 -17.50
CA TYR A 341 -33.05 -10.38 -17.69
C TYR A 341 -33.28 -9.72 -19.06
N ILE A 342 -32.41 -8.79 -19.46
CA ILE A 342 -32.53 -8.05 -20.73
C ILE A 342 -32.19 -8.95 -21.93
N ASN A 343 -31.18 -9.84 -21.81
CA ASN A 343 -30.70 -10.68 -22.93
C ASN A 343 -31.49 -11.99 -23.13
N LYS A 344 -32.45 -12.32 -22.25
CA LYS A 344 -33.23 -13.59 -22.27
C LYS A 344 -33.86 -13.99 -23.61
N ASN A 345 -34.12 -13.03 -24.50
CA ASN A 345 -34.80 -13.23 -25.79
C ASN A 345 -33.99 -12.73 -27.01
N THR A 346 -32.66 -12.58 -26.90
CA THR A 346 -31.81 -12.14 -28.03
C THR A 346 -31.51 -13.32 -28.97
N PRO A 347 -31.77 -13.23 -30.29
CA PRO A 347 -31.53 -14.34 -31.22
C PRO A 347 -30.04 -14.70 -31.33
N LYS A 348 -29.72 -16.00 -31.22
CA LYS A 348 -28.36 -16.53 -31.33
C LYS A 348 -27.84 -16.34 -32.77
N PRO A 349 -26.61 -15.83 -32.99
CA PRO A 349 -26.06 -15.67 -34.33
C PRO A 349 -25.84 -17.04 -35.00
N VAL A 350 -26.31 -17.17 -36.25
CA VAL A 350 -26.22 -18.41 -37.03
C VAL A 350 -24.77 -18.77 -37.31
N LYS A 351 -24.36 -20.01 -36.97
CA LYS A 351 -23.05 -20.56 -37.36
C LYS A 351 -23.00 -20.78 -38.87
N GLY A 352 -22.28 -19.93 -39.60
CA GLY A 352 -21.97 -20.15 -41.01
C GLY A 352 -21.16 -21.43 -41.22
N LYS A 353 -21.69 -22.36 -42.01
CA LYS A 353 -21.07 -23.66 -42.32
C LYS A 353 -19.85 -23.44 -43.23
N VAL A 354 -18.67 -23.90 -42.80
CA VAL A 354 -17.48 -24.02 -43.66
C VAL A 354 -17.13 -25.50 -43.73
N ILE A 355 -17.22 -26.07 -44.92
CA ILE A 355 -16.90 -27.47 -45.20
C ILE A 355 -15.40 -27.58 -45.47
N LEU A 356 -14.73 -28.52 -44.81
CA LEU A 356 -13.54 -29.24 -45.27
C LEU A 356 -13.63 -30.66 -44.71
N GLU A 357 -13.14 -31.64 -45.45
CA GLU A 357 -13.37 -33.07 -45.19
C GLU A 357 -12.45 -33.70 -44.13
N GLU A 358 -12.86 -34.88 -43.66
CA GLU A 358 -12.15 -35.74 -42.70
C GLU A 358 -11.33 -36.83 -43.42
N SER A 359 -10.23 -37.25 -42.80
CA SER A 359 -9.62 -38.60 -42.87
C SER A 359 -8.29 -38.60 -42.09
N ASP A 360 -7.90 -39.63 -41.35
CA ASP A 360 -8.60 -40.73 -40.65
C ASP A 360 -7.66 -41.20 -39.49
N ASP A 361 -7.90 -42.36 -38.87
CA ASP A 361 -7.05 -43.09 -37.89
C ASP A 361 -6.99 -42.45 -36.46
N GLU A 362 -7.78 -42.90 -35.47
CA GLU A 362 -7.67 -44.13 -34.61
C GLU A 362 -6.62 -43.99 -33.46
N GLU A 363 -7.02 -43.82 -32.19
CA GLU A 363 -7.23 -44.84 -31.11
C GLU A 363 -6.07 -44.79 -30.05
N GLU A 364 -6.22 -45.00 -28.73
CA GLU A 364 -7.39 -45.03 -27.82
C GLU A 364 -6.96 -44.75 -26.33
N ASP A 365 -7.84 -45.05 -25.35
CA ASP A 365 -7.63 -45.29 -23.89
C ASP A 365 -7.56 -44.15 -22.82
N LEU A 366 -8.74 -43.85 -22.25
CA LEU A 366 -9.14 -43.89 -20.80
C LEU A 366 -8.53 -42.96 -19.72
N PRO A 367 -9.21 -42.74 -18.55
CA PRO A 367 -10.64 -42.86 -18.18
C PRO A 367 -11.28 -41.48 -17.79
N MET A 368 -12.59 -41.21 -17.93
CA MET A 368 -13.73 -41.54 -17.01
C MET A 368 -13.47 -41.22 -15.51
N GLU A 369 -14.39 -40.61 -14.75
CA GLU A 369 -15.84 -40.28 -14.90
C GLU A 369 -16.15 -38.96 -14.11
N ALA A 370 -17.31 -38.30 -14.02
CA ALA A 370 -18.73 -38.45 -14.43
C ALA A 370 -19.37 -37.01 -14.55
N ALA A 371 -20.68 -36.71 -14.67
CA ALA A 371 -21.93 -37.49 -14.70
C ALA A 371 -23.02 -36.80 -15.56
N GLU A 372 -23.87 -37.62 -16.18
CA GLU A 372 -25.25 -37.44 -16.70
C GLU A 372 -25.80 -36.05 -17.12
N THR A 373 -26.37 -36.00 -18.33
CA THR A 373 -27.51 -35.14 -18.67
C THR A 373 -28.36 -35.82 -19.77
N SER A 374 -29.68 -35.61 -19.76
CA SER A 374 -30.63 -36.38 -20.58
C SER A 374 -30.61 -36.06 -22.08
N VAL A 375 -30.85 -37.09 -22.90
CA VAL A 375 -31.05 -37.00 -24.35
C VAL A 375 -32.54 -36.81 -24.66
N VAL A 376 -32.85 -35.90 -25.58
CA VAL A 376 -34.17 -35.76 -26.22
C VAL A 376 -34.03 -36.19 -27.67
N MET A 377 -34.99 -36.95 -28.19
CA MET A 377 -34.88 -37.62 -29.49
C MET A 377 -35.24 -36.68 -30.64
N LEU A 378 -34.75 -37.00 -31.84
CA LEU A 378 -34.86 -36.12 -33.02
C LEU A 378 -36.32 -35.93 -33.50
N ASP A 379 -37.20 -36.88 -33.19
CA ASP A 379 -38.60 -36.87 -33.64
C ASP A 379 -39.45 -35.82 -32.92
N ASP A 380 -39.16 -35.52 -31.64
CA ASP A 380 -39.83 -34.45 -30.87
C ASP A 380 -39.63 -33.08 -31.53
N ILE A 381 -38.46 -32.87 -32.16
CA ILE A 381 -38.10 -31.64 -32.87
C ILE A 381 -38.84 -31.55 -34.21
N LEU A 382 -39.11 -32.68 -34.87
CA LEU A 382 -39.86 -32.72 -36.13
C LEU A 382 -41.35 -32.47 -35.89
N GLN A 383 -41.93 -33.03 -34.83
CA GLN A 383 -43.35 -32.86 -34.51
C GLN A 383 -43.70 -31.41 -34.18
N GLN A 384 -42.86 -30.71 -33.38
CA GLN A 384 -42.99 -29.27 -33.12
C GLN A 384 -42.89 -28.42 -34.41
N HIS A 385 -42.23 -28.92 -35.46
CA HIS A 385 -41.99 -28.17 -36.68
C HIS A 385 -43.16 -28.18 -37.69
N GLU A 386 -44.14 -29.07 -37.49
CA GLU A 386 -45.39 -29.10 -38.26
C GLU A 386 -46.52 -28.33 -37.55
N GLU A 387 -46.65 -28.44 -36.23
CA GLU A 387 -47.62 -27.64 -35.45
C GLU A 387 -47.39 -26.14 -35.59
N ALA A 388 -46.12 -25.71 -35.66
CA ALA A 388 -45.72 -24.31 -35.85
C ALA A 388 -46.16 -23.69 -37.19
N LYS A 389 -46.72 -24.45 -38.14
CA LYS A 389 -47.27 -23.93 -39.41
C LYS A 389 -48.77 -23.61 -39.38
N ASN A 390 -49.51 -24.05 -38.35
CA ASN A 390 -50.97 -23.97 -38.29
C ASN A 390 -51.50 -23.06 -37.16
N ALA A 391 -50.63 -22.28 -36.49
CA ALA A 391 -51.05 -21.29 -35.49
C ALA A 391 -51.55 -19.99 -36.17
N PRO A 392 -52.65 -19.38 -35.69
CA PRO A 392 -53.23 -18.17 -36.30
C PRO A 392 -52.36 -16.91 -36.10
N GLU A 393 -52.55 -15.91 -36.97
CA GLU A 393 -51.86 -14.62 -36.91
C GLU A 393 -52.40 -13.71 -35.80
N GLU A 394 -51.83 -13.81 -34.59
CA GLU A 394 -51.90 -12.73 -33.60
C GLU A 394 -50.62 -11.87 -33.60
N SER A 395 -50.79 -10.58 -33.27
CA SER A 395 -49.92 -9.50 -33.72
C SER A 395 -48.58 -9.39 -32.98
N LYS A 396 -47.53 -10.00 -33.57
CA LYS A 396 -46.14 -9.81 -33.12
C LYS A 396 -45.66 -8.39 -33.44
N LYS A 397 -45.68 -7.50 -32.44
CA LYS A 397 -45.07 -6.15 -32.49
C LYS A 397 -43.62 -6.24 -33.04
N PRO A 398 -43.16 -5.29 -33.88
CA PRO A 398 -41.81 -5.34 -34.47
C PRO A 398 -40.75 -5.23 -33.37
N ARG A 399 -39.84 -6.22 -33.31
CA ARG A 399 -38.81 -6.28 -32.27
C ARG A 399 -37.62 -5.36 -32.59
N TYR A 400 -37.48 -4.26 -31.84
CA TYR A 400 -36.36 -3.33 -32.00
C TYR A 400 -34.99 -3.99 -31.78
N VAL A 401 -34.01 -3.62 -32.60
CA VAL A 401 -32.66 -4.22 -32.58
C VAL A 401 -31.71 -3.38 -31.71
N ARG A 402 -31.78 -3.58 -30.38
CA ARG A 402 -31.05 -2.81 -29.35
C ARG A 402 -29.61 -2.44 -29.72
N GLN A 403 -29.28 -1.14 -29.71
CA GLN A 403 -27.91 -0.63 -29.83
C GLN A 403 -27.23 -0.56 -28.45
N THR A 404 -25.96 -0.97 -28.39
CA THR A 404 -25.22 -1.10 -27.13
C THR A 404 -23.94 -0.26 -27.13
N PHE A 405 -23.70 0.47 -26.05
CA PHE A 405 -22.55 1.36 -25.85
C PHE A 405 -21.75 0.96 -24.61
N LEU A 406 -20.45 0.72 -24.77
CA LEU A 406 -19.54 0.33 -23.69
C LEU A 406 -18.43 1.39 -23.57
N PHE A 407 -18.41 2.17 -22.48
CA PHE A 407 -17.44 3.24 -22.28
C PHE A 407 -16.55 3.03 -21.06
N SER A 408 -15.26 3.30 -21.23
CA SER A 408 -14.24 3.19 -20.18
C SER A 408 -13.24 4.35 -20.25
N ALA A 409 -12.45 4.54 -19.19
CA ALA A 409 -11.33 5.48 -19.17
C ALA A 409 -10.04 4.89 -19.79
N THR A 410 -9.87 3.56 -19.79
CA THR A 410 -8.71 2.85 -20.36
C THR A 410 -9.16 1.55 -21.02
N MET A 411 -8.53 1.12 -22.13
CA MET A 411 -8.94 -0.13 -22.79
C MET A 411 -8.31 -1.40 -22.20
N THR A 412 -8.00 -1.40 -20.90
CA THR A 412 -7.33 -2.50 -20.16
C THR A 412 -8.20 -3.73 -19.89
N LEU A 413 -9.27 -3.94 -20.68
CA LEU A 413 -9.93 -5.23 -20.81
C LEU A 413 -8.92 -6.23 -21.37
N LYS A 414 -8.38 -7.08 -20.49
CA LYS A 414 -7.29 -8.03 -20.80
C LYS A 414 -7.55 -8.75 -22.14
N ASN A 415 -6.61 -8.61 -23.07
CA ASN A 415 -6.60 -9.22 -24.41
C ASN A 415 -7.65 -8.70 -25.42
N ALA A 416 -8.12 -7.45 -25.32
CA ALA A 416 -8.94 -6.84 -26.37
C ALA A 416 -8.18 -6.59 -27.71
N GLY A 417 -6.87 -6.35 -27.66
CA GLY A 417 -6.06 -5.88 -28.79
C GLY A 417 -5.62 -6.96 -29.80
N ARG A 418 -6.56 -7.63 -30.50
CA ARG A 418 -6.19 -8.50 -31.66
C ARG A 418 -7.24 -8.67 -32.78
N TYR A 419 -8.16 -7.73 -32.95
CA TYR A 419 -9.14 -7.77 -34.05
C TYR A 419 -8.62 -7.20 -35.39
N GLN A 420 -7.56 -7.81 -35.95
CA GLN A 420 -7.35 -7.90 -37.41
C GLN A 420 -6.20 -8.84 -37.83
N THR A 421 -6.42 -9.53 -38.95
CA THR A 421 -5.51 -10.43 -39.71
C THR A 421 -5.15 -11.82 -39.12
N LYS A 422 -5.39 -12.84 -39.97
CA LYS A 422 -4.99 -14.27 -39.90
C LYS A 422 -5.66 -15.18 -38.84
N ARG A 423 -6.13 -16.35 -39.31
CA ARG A 423 -6.54 -17.52 -38.50
C ARG A 423 -5.36 -17.98 -37.63
N MET A 424 -5.59 -18.20 -36.34
CA MET A 424 -4.76 -19.08 -35.52
C MET A 424 -5.43 -20.46 -35.41
N LYS A 425 -4.63 -21.53 -35.32
CA LYS A 425 -5.12 -22.87 -34.97
C LYS A 425 -5.20 -22.98 -33.43
N ASN A 426 -6.15 -23.78 -32.95
CA ASN A 426 -6.51 -24.13 -31.55
C ASN A 426 -7.76 -23.38 -31.01
N PRO A 427 -8.88 -24.08 -30.72
CA PRO A 427 -10.19 -23.46 -30.46
C PRO A 427 -10.53 -23.23 -28.97
N THR A 428 -9.66 -23.57 -28.03
CA THR A 428 -9.97 -23.64 -26.58
C THR A 428 -9.82 -22.33 -25.80
N ALA A 429 -9.36 -21.25 -26.42
CA ALA A 429 -9.16 -19.95 -25.77
C ALA A 429 -10.11 -18.87 -26.30
N LEU A 430 -11.39 -18.91 -25.89
CA LEU A 430 -12.31 -17.79 -26.09
C LEU A 430 -11.79 -16.54 -25.38
N THR A 431 -11.76 -15.40 -26.06
CA THR A 431 -11.17 -14.18 -25.49
C THR A 431 -12.04 -13.60 -24.38
N VAL A 432 -11.41 -12.94 -23.40
CA VAL A 432 -12.13 -12.24 -22.30
C VAL A 432 -13.08 -11.19 -22.88
N LEU A 433 -12.70 -10.55 -23.99
CA LEU A 433 -13.57 -9.62 -24.71
C LEU A 433 -14.80 -10.32 -25.31
N GLU A 434 -14.68 -11.50 -25.95
CA GLU A 434 -15.85 -12.26 -26.42
C GLU A 434 -16.77 -12.70 -25.28
N SER A 435 -16.22 -13.07 -24.12
CA SER A 435 -17.01 -13.34 -22.91
C SER A 435 -17.80 -12.09 -22.47
N ILE A 436 -17.15 -10.93 -22.41
CA ILE A 436 -17.81 -9.64 -22.13
C ILE A 436 -18.87 -9.30 -23.20
N MET A 437 -18.57 -9.46 -24.49
CA MET A 437 -19.49 -9.21 -25.59
C MET A 437 -20.74 -10.10 -25.50
N ARG A 438 -20.59 -11.37 -25.12
CA ARG A 438 -21.73 -12.27 -24.87
C ARG A 438 -22.52 -11.89 -23.62
N ARG A 439 -21.84 -11.53 -22.51
CA ARG A 439 -22.49 -11.16 -21.23
C ARG A 439 -23.29 -9.87 -21.35
N VAL A 440 -22.73 -8.82 -21.97
CA VAL A 440 -23.44 -7.54 -22.19
C VAL A 440 -24.44 -7.66 -23.35
N GLY A 441 -24.14 -8.46 -24.37
CA GLY A 441 -24.97 -8.64 -25.57
C GLY A 441 -24.67 -7.62 -26.67
N LEU A 442 -23.40 -7.50 -27.05
CA LEU A 442 -22.93 -6.66 -28.17
C LEU A 442 -23.19 -7.35 -29.52
N ARG A 443 -23.70 -6.59 -30.49
CA ARG A 443 -24.10 -7.05 -31.83
C ARG A 443 -22.92 -7.09 -32.80
N GLY A 444 -22.70 -8.23 -33.45
CA GLY A 444 -21.87 -8.36 -34.65
C GLY A 444 -20.42 -7.87 -34.48
N LYS A 445 -20.04 -6.82 -35.22
CA LYS A 445 -18.74 -6.14 -35.13
C LYS A 445 -18.93 -4.71 -34.61
N PRO A 446 -18.77 -4.44 -33.30
CA PRO A 446 -18.88 -3.08 -32.78
C PRO A 446 -17.79 -2.16 -33.35
N ALA A 447 -18.07 -0.86 -33.39
CA ALA A 447 -17.06 0.17 -33.64
C ALA A 447 -16.23 0.36 -32.37
N VAL A 448 -14.97 -0.08 -32.41
CA VAL A 448 -14.00 0.15 -31.33
C VAL A 448 -13.29 1.47 -31.60
N VAL A 449 -13.36 2.40 -30.64
CA VAL A 449 -12.69 3.70 -30.68
C VAL A 449 -11.83 3.81 -29.42
N ASP A 450 -10.52 3.69 -29.60
CA ASP A 450 -9.55 3.83 -28.53
C ASP A 450 -8.77 5.15 -28.71
N LEU A 451 -8.82 6.00 -27.68
CA LEU A 451 -8.03 7.22 -27.52
C LEU A 451 -7.16 7.14 -26.25
N SER A 452 -6.91 5.94 -25.75
CA SER A 452 -5.98 5.66 -24.65
C SER A 452 -4.57 5.24 -25.11
N VAL A 453 -4.24 5.48 -26.40
CA VAL A 453 -2.94 5.21 -27.06
C VAL A 453 -2.58 6.41 -27.98
N PRO A 454 -1.30 6.85 -28.08
CA PRO A 454 -0.89 7.96 -28.97
C PRO A 454 -0.91 7.58 -30.45
N ALA A 455 -0.96 8.58 -31.33
CA ALA A 455 -0.98 8.38 -32.80
C ALA A 455 0.42 8.19 -33.43
N ASP A 456 1.49 8.42 -32.68
CA ASP A 456 2.86 8.65 -33.20
C ASP A 456 3.63 7.37 -33.58
N ILE A 457 2.99 6.42 -34.26
CA ILE A 457 3.66 5.31 -34.98
C ILE A 457 3.01 5.13 -36.37
N VAL A 458 3.23 6.09 -37.26
CA VAL A 458 2.98 5.98 -38.70
C VAL A 458 4.24 6.41 -39.44
N ASP A 459 4.93 5.47 -40.10
CA ASP A 459 5.88 5.79 -41.18
C ASP A 459 5.08 6.08 -42.47
N ASP A 460 5.65 6.84 -43.41
CA ASP A 460 5.03 7.29 -44.69
C ASP A 460 4.44 6.19 -45.62
N ASP A 461 4.54 4.92 -45.24
CA ASP A 461 4.30 3.73 -46.07
C ASP A 461 3.06 2.90 -45.65
N ASP A 462 2.25 3.46 -44.72
CA ASP A 462 0.91 2.99 -44.26
C ASP A 462 0.83 1.49 -43.87
N LYS A 463 1.85 1.01 -43.13
CA LYS A 463 1.97 -0.41 -42.72
C LYS A 463 2.32 -0.55 -41.22
N PRO A 464 1.52 -1.27 -40.42
CA PRO A 464 1.77 -1.39 -38.98
C PRO A 464 2.97 -2.30 -38.64
N LYS A 465 3.93 -1.76 -37.88
CA LYS A 465 5.06 -2.51 -37.29
C LYS A 465 4.56 -3.54 -36.26
N LYS A 466 5.10 -4.76 -36.31
CA LYS A 466 4.77 -5.84 -35.35
C LYS A 466 5.47 -5.61 -34.00
N GLN A 467 4.73 -5.26 -32.96
CA GLN A 467 5.25 -5.28 -31.59
C GLN A 467 5.33 -6.71 -31.02
N LYS A 468 6.29 -6.96 -30.12
CA LYS A 468 6.30 -8.13 -29.23
C LYS A 468 5.20 -7.92 -28.15
N ALA A 469 4.45 -8.96 -27.81
CA ALA A 469 3.44 -8.88 -26.76
C ALA A 469 4.11 -8.77 -25.38
N GLY A 470 3.68 -7.82 -24.54
CA GLY A 470 4.25 -7.67 -23.19
C GLY A 470 3.67 -6.54 -22.32
N ALA A 471 3.17 -5.44 -22.89
CA ALA A 471 2.57 -4.34 -22.12
C ALA A 471 1.39 -3.70 -22.85
N SER A 472 0.30 -3.43 -22.13
CA SER A 472 -0.75 -2.51 -22.59
C SER A 472 -0.33 -1.08 -22.26
N GLU A 473 -0.39 -0.21 -23.26
CA GLU A 473 -0.10 1.22 -23.13
C GLU A 473 -1.26 1.95 -22.44
N VAL A 474 -0.96 2.93 -21.58
CA VAL A 474 -1.97 3.70 -20.84
C VAL A 474 -1.58 5.18 -20.89
N THR A 475 -2.31 5.98 -21.66
CA THR A 475 -2.04 7.42 -21.78
C THR A 475 -2.60 8.26 -20.64
N LEU A 476 -2.11 9.50 -20.57
CA LEU A 476 -2.50 10.53 -19.63
C LEU A 476 -3.17 11.70 -20.40
N PRO A 477 -3.98 12.55 -19.75
CA PRO A 477 -4.50 13.76 -20.39
C PRO A 477 -3.39 14.69 -20.89
N ALA A 478 -3.59 15.31 -22.06
CA ALA A 478 -2.73 16.38 -22.54
C ALA A 478 -2.75 17.57 -21.56
N GLY A 479 -1.60 18.20 -21.32
CA GLY A 479 -1.44 19.26 -20.33
C GLY A 479 -1.27 18.79 -18.88
N LEU A 480 -1.15 17.48 -18.63
CA LEU A 480 -0.85 16.93 -17.31
C LEU A 480 0.67 16.76 -17.08
N GLU A 481 1.24 17.52 -16.14
CA GLU A 481 2.55 17.21 -15.59
C GLU A 481 2.44 16.19 -14.44
N LEU A 482 3.41 15.27 -14.37
CA LEU A 482 3.61 14.37 -13.24
C LEU A 482 4.95 14.68 -12.57
N ALA A 483 4.92 14.94 -11.27
CA ALA A 483 6.10 15.13 -10.43
C ALA A 483 6.09 14.20 -9.21
N GLN A 484 7.26 13.95 -8.61
CA GLN A 484 7.43 13.16 -7.39
C GLN A 484 8.15 13.96 -6.29
N VAL A 485 7.78 13.67 -5.04
CA VAL A 485 8.52 14.01 -3.83
C VAL A 485 8.85 12.70 -3.14
N GLU A 486 10.13 12.38 -3.02
CA GLU A 486 10.60 11.30 -2.15
C GLU A 486 10.58 11.77 -0.70
N THR A 487 9.90 11.03 0.17
CA THR A 487 9.66 11.42 1.57
C THR A 487 9.37 10.19 2.44
N LEU A 488 9.87 10.20 3.69
CA LEU A 488 9.44 9.25 4.71
C LEU A 488 7.95 9.43 5.04
N ASP A 489 7.28 8.39 5.56
CA ASP A 489 5.84 8.44 5.89
C ASP A 489 5.51 9.57 6.87
N GLU A 490 6.31 9.67 7.94
CA GLU A 490 6.30 10.76 8.93
C GLU A 490 6.45 12.16 8.32
N HIS A 491 7.07 12.26 7.14
CA HIS A 491 7.35 13.53 6.47
C HIS A 491 6.35 13.85 5.35
N ARG A 492 5.41 12.96 5.02
CA ARG A 492 4.34 13.24 4.05
C ARG A 492 3.46 14.42 4.48
N ASN A 493 3.13 14.56 5.76
CA ASN A 493 2.38 15.71 6.28
C ASN A 493 3.17 17.02 6.13
N ASN A 494 4.50 17.00 6.35
CA ASN A 494 5.39 18.13 6.14
C ASN A 494 5.43 18.55 4.65
N CYS A 495 5.66 17.59 3.75
CA CYS A 495 5.68 17.82 2.31
C CYS A 495 4.32 18.34 1.78
N LEU A 496 3.21 17.78 2.27
CA LEU A 496 1.86 18.23 1.92
C LEU A 496 1.59 19.67 2.41
N TYR A 497 1.92 19.98 3.66
CA TYR A 497 1.71 21.34 4.21
C TYR A 497 2.60 22.38 3.52
N TYR A 498 3.86 22.03 3.22
CA TYR A 498 4.74 22.84 2.38
C TYR A 498 4.08 23.12 1.02
N PHE A 499 3.70 22.08 0.27
CA PHE A 499 3.10 22.25 -1.05
C PHE A 499 1.84 23.14 -1.01
N LEU A 500 0.90 22.85 -0.10
CA LEU A 500 -0.38 23.55 0.01
C LEU A 500 -0.23 25.02 0.46
N THR A 501 0.83 25.37 1.19
CA THR A 501 1.10 26.76 1.59
C THR A 501 1.85 27.54 0.51
N GLN A 502 2.82 26.93 -0.17
CA GLN A 502 3.60 27.60 -1.22
C GLN A 502 2.82 27.75 -2.53
N TYR A 503 1.97 26.78 -2.89
CA TYR A 503 1.23 26.72 -4.16
C TYR A 503 -0.30 26.70 -3.96
N PRO A 504 -0.91 27.78 -3.44
CA PRO A 504 -2.32 27.79 -3.03
C PRO A 504 -3.28 27.79 -4.23
N GLY A 505 -3.81 26.61 -4.57
CA GLY A 505 -4.81 26.40 -5.62
C GLY A 505 -5.81 25.30 -5.27
N ARG A 506 -6.82 25.08 -6.11
CA ARG A 506 -7.83 24.02 -5.89
C ARG A 506 -7.17 22.65 -6.00
N THR A 507 -7.13 21.92 -4.88
CA THR A 507 -6.32 20.70 -4.72
C THR A 507 -7.17 19.51 -4.29
N ILE A 508 -6.90 18.32 -4.83
CA ILE A 508 -7.43 17.05 -4.32
C ILE A 508 -6.28 16.19 -3.78
N VAL A 509 -6.43 15.66 -2.57
CA VAL A 509 -5.44 14.81 -1.89
C VAL A 509 -6.04 13.41 -1.69
N PHE A 510 -5.42 12.40 -2.29
CA PHE A 510 -5.89 11.01 -2.28
C PHE A 510 -5.22 10.16 -1.20
N LEU A 511 -6.03 9.52 -0.35
CA LEU A 511 -5.58 8.59 0.68
C LEU A 511 -6.30 7.25 0.58
N ASN A 512 -5.62 6.17 0.98
CA ASN A 512 -6.14 4.80 0.86
C ASN A 512 -7.16 4.43 1.97
N ALA A 513 -7.17 5.13 3.12
CA ALA A 513 -7.98 4.77 4.29
C ALA A 513 -8.80 5.94 4.87
N ILE A 514 -9.99 5.63 5.40
CA ILE A 514 -10.94 6.63 5.96
C ILE A 514 -10.37 7.29 7.23
N ALA A 515 -9.71 6.53 8.10
CA ALA A 515 -9.02 7.07 9.27
C ALA A 515 -7.93 8.08 8.87
N GLY A 516 -7.18 7.81 7.80
CA GLY A 516 -6.21 8.75 7.24
C GLY A 516 -6.85 10.05 6.75
N VAL A 517 -7.99 9.97 6.04
CA VAL A 517 -8.75 11.16 5.61
C VAL A 517 -9.20 11.99 6.81
N ARG A 518 -9.66 11.37 7.89
CA ARG A 518 -10.03 12.07 9.15
C ARG A 518 -8.82 12.75 9.79
N ARG A 519 -7.71 12.02 9.96
CA ARG A 519 -6.45 12.52 10.58
C ARG A 519 -5.89 13.73 9.84
N VAL A 520 -5.60 13.60 8.54
CA VAL A 520 -4.96 14.67 7.76
C VAL A 520 -5.90 15.88 7.59
N ALA A 521 -7.22 15.67 7.53
CA ALA A 521 -8.17 16.78 7.54
C ALA A 521 -8.21 17.55 8.86
N GLY A 522 -8.06 16.87 10.00
CA GLY A 522 -7.92 17.51 11.31
C GLY A 522 -6.66 18.37 11.39
N ILE A 523 -5.50 17.76 11.14
CA ILE A 523 -4.18 18.42 11.19
C ILE A 523 -4.14 19.67 10.30
N LEU A 524 -4.54 19.55 9.02
CA LEU A 524 -4.54 20.70 8.11
C LEU A 524 -5.60 21.76 8.44
N SER A 525 -6.70 21.39 9.12
CA SER A 525 -7.68 22.36 9.64
C SER A 525 -7.16 23.12 10.86
N LEU A 526 -6.36 22.49 11.73
CA LEU A 526 -5.66 23.18 12.83
C LEU A 526 -4.65 24.20 12.27
N LEU A 527 -3.97 23.83 11.19
CA LEU A 527 -3.08 24.67 10.37
C LEU A 527 -3.79 25.72 9.49
N LYS A 528 -5.10 25.95 9.74
CA LYS A 528 -5.96 26.98 9.12
C LYS A 528 -6.17 26.87 7.60
N LEU A 529 -5.90 25.72 7.00
CA LEU A 529 -6.16 25.52 5.57
C LEU A 529 -7.66 25.26 5.31
N PRO A 530 -8.20 25.66 4.13
CA PRO A 530 -9.62 25.49 3.77
C PRO A 530 -9.92 24.04 3.33
N VAL A 531 -9.98 23.13 4.29
CA VAL A 531 -10.03 21.68 4.06
C VAL A 531 -11.44 21.09 4.12
N PHE A 532 -11.72 20.16 3.21
CA PHE A 532 -12.96 19.40 3.09
C PHE A 532 -12.63 17.90 3.05
N ALA A 533 -13.05 17.14 4.06
CA ALA A 533 -12.97 15.68 4.06
C ALA A 533 -14.13 15.05 3.28
N LEU A 534 -13.87 13.96 2.54
CA LEU A 534 -14.88 13.19 1.83
C LEU A 534 -14.56 11.69 1.85
N HIS A 535 -15.38 10.89 2.54
CA HIS A 535 -15.20 9.44 2.66
C HIS A 535 -16.52 8.68 2.50
N ALA A 536 -16.45 7.34 2.36
CA ALA A 536 -17.60 6.51 1.97
C ALA A 536 -18.73 6.50 3.01
N GLU A 537 -18.41 6.40 4.31
CA GLU A 537 -19.39 6.41 5.42
C GLU A 537 -20.20 7.72 5.56
N MET A 538 -19.87 8.80 4.84
CA MET A 538 -20.55 10.08 5.00
C MET A 538 -21.98 10.06 4.43
N GLN A 539 -22.96 10.51 5.22
CA GLN A 539 -24.33 10.71 4.75
C GLN A 539 -24.37 11.64 3.52
N GLN A 540 -25.21 11.32 2.52
CA GLN A 540 -25.19 12.00 1.21
C GLN A 540 -25.41 13.52 1.31
N LYS A 541 -26.28 13.98 2.22
CA LYS A 541 -26.51 15.42 2.49
C LYS A 541 -25.26 16.14 3.02
N GLN A 542 -24.41 15.44 3.77
CA GLN A 542 -23.13 15.96 4.25
C GLN A 542 -22.07 15.96 3.14
N ARG A 543 -22.00 14.89 2.32
CA ARG A 543 -21.12 14.79 1.14
C ARG A 543 -21.36 15.94 0.16
N LEU A 544 -22.61 16.19 -0.19
CA LEU A 544 -23.01 17.30 -1.06
C LEU A 544 -22.58 18.65 -0.47
N LYS A 545 -22.91 18.94 0.79
CA LYS A 545 -22.50 20.21 1.45
C LYS A 545 -20.99 20.43 1.50
N LYS A 546 -20.19 19.37 1.72
CA LYS A 546 -18.72 19.45 1.68
C LYS A 546 -18.19 19.69 0.25
N LEU A 547 -18.78 19.02 -0.74
CA LEU A 547 -18.42 19.20 -2.15
C LEU A 547 -18.81 20.60 -2.67
N GLU A 548 -19.95 21.13 -2.28
CA GLU A 548 -20.39 22.51 -2.56
C GLU A 548 -19.42 23.54 -1.96
N GLY A 549 -19.02 23.37 -0.69
CA GLY A 549 -18.03 24.23 -0.05
C GLY A 549 -16.66 24.20 -0.74
N PHE A 550 -16.22 23.03 -1.21
CA PHE A 550 -15.00 22.87 -2.00
C PHE A 550 -15.11 23.48 -3.40
N ARG A 551 -16.25 23.33 -4.08
CA ARG A 551 -16.55 23.96 -5.39
C ARG A 551 -16.61 25.49 -5.28
N ALA A 552 -17.14 26.02 -4.19
CA ALA A 552 -17.23 27.46 -3.93
C ALA A 552 -15.88 28.10 -3.57
N ASN A 553 -14.94 27.34 -3.01
CA ASN A 553 -13.63 27.86 -2.61
C ASN A 553 -12.59 27.71 -3.76
N PRO A 554 -11.96 28.80 -4.25
CA PRO A 554 -10.91 28.71 -5.28
C PRO A 554 -9.59 28.13 -4.76
N LYS A 555 -9.37 28.12 -3.44
CA LYS A 555 -8.22 27.51 -2.76
C LYS A 555 -8.61 26.26 -1.95
N GLY A 556 -9.80 25.70 -2.20
CA GLY A 556 -10.30 24.55 -1.45
C GLY A 556 -9.37 23.35 -1.58
N ILE A 557 -9.28 22.55 -0.51
CA ILE A 557 -8.49 21.32 -0.45
C ILE A 557 -9.44 20.16 -0.10
N LEU A 558 -9.62 19.23 -1.03
CA LEU A 558 -10.49 18.04 -0.84
C LEU A 558 -9.62 16.83 -0.50
N ILE A 559 -9.79 16.29 0.71
CA ILE A 559 -9.09 15.07 1.15
C ILE A 559 -10.06 13.91 1.05
N ALA A 560 -9.74 12.91 0.21
CA ALA A 560 -10.69 11.87 -0.17
C ALA A 560 -10.07 10.48 -0.35
N THR A 561 -10.92 9.45 -0.23
CA THR A 561 -10.61 8.09 -0.69
C THR A 561 -11.09 7.86 -2.12
N ASP A 562 -10.51 6.89 -2.83
CA ASP A 562 -10.88 6.54 -4.22
C ASP A 562 -12.39 6.36 -4.41
N VAL A 563 -13.03 5.59 -3.53
CA VAL A 563 -14.48 5.32 -3.59
C VAL A 563 -15.30 6.59 -3.47
N ALA A 564 -14.85 7.56 -2.66
CA ALA A 564 -15.60 8.76 -2.35
C ALA A 564 -15.47 9.87 -3.41
N ALA A 565 -14.38 9.87 -4.19
CA ALA A 565 -14.07 10.86 -5.23
C ALA A 565 -14.31 10.39 -6.68
N ARG A 566 -14.49 9.09 -6.93
CA ARG A 566 -14.91 8.55 -8.23
C ARG A 566 -16.32 9.00 -8.61
N GLY A 567 -16.57 9.19 -9.91
CA GLY A 567 -17.85 9.66 -10.44
C GLY A 567 -18.28 11.08 -10.03
N LEU A 568 -17.39 11.87 -9.41
CA LEU A 568 -17.63 13.29 -9.19
C LEU A 568 -17.16 14.11 -10.39
N ASP A 569 -18.04 14.98 -10.89
CA ASP A 569 -17.57 16.15 -11.63
C ASP A 569 -17.09 17.24 -10.68
N ILE A 570 -15.92 17.80 -10.99
CA ILE A 570 -15.24 18.77 -10.16
C ILE A 570 -14.65 19.83 -11.09
N PRO A 571 -15.07 21.10 -10.97
CA PRO A 571 -14.60 22.16 -11.85
C PRO A 571 -13.13 22.50 -11.57
N SER A 572 -12.32 22.49 -12.64
CA SER A 572 -10.97 23.05 -12.72
C SER A 572 -10.12 22.86 -11.46
N VAL A 573 -9.84 21.60 -11.10
CA VAL A 573 -8.79 21.25 -10.14
C VAL A 573 -7.44 21.57 -10.76
N GLN A 574 -6.59 22.29 -10.04
CA GLN A 574 -5.24 22.65 -10.51
C GLN A 574 -4.20 21.61 -10.11
N TYR A 575 -4.39 21.01 -8.93
CA TYR A 575 -3.42 20.11 -8.31
C TYR A 575 -4.06 18.80 -7.83
N VAL A 576 -3.42 17.68 -8.13
CA VAL A 576 -3.70 16.37 -7.53
C VAL A 576 -2.49 15.95 -6.72
N VAL A 577 -2.70 15.48 -5.49
CA VAL A 577 -1.64 14.92 -4.64
C VAL A 577 -2.01 13.48 -4.27
N HIS A 578 -1.17 12.53 -4.67
CA HIS A 578 -1.24 11.15 -4.18
C HIS A 578 -0.45 11.09 -2.87
N TYR A 579 -1.15 11.24 -1.73
CA TYR A 579 -0.52 11.15 -0.41
C TYR A 579 -0.11 9.70 -0.10
N HIS A 580 -0.90 8.74 -0.57
CA HIS A 580 -0.45 7.35 -0.72
C HIS A 580 -0.52 7.00 -2.20
N ILE A 581 0.49 6.32 -2.73
CA ILE A 581 0.49 5.84 -4.11
C ILE A 581 -0.61 4.77 -4.29
N PRO A 582 -1.36 4.78 -5.41
CA PRO A 582 -2.39 3.79 -5.68
C PRO A 582 -1.81 2.44 -6.08
N ARG A 583 -2.50 1.35 -5.74
CA ARG A 583 -2.06 -0.03 -6.05
C ARG A 583 -2.18 -0.46 -7.51
N SER A 584 -2.67 0.40 -8.42
CA SER A 584 -2.74 0.12 -9.86
C SER A 584 -2.57 1.38 -10.71
N ALA A 585 -1.97 1.24 -11.90
CA ALA A 585 -1.81 2.33 -12.87
C ALA A 585 -3.15 2.91 -13.36
N GLU A 586 -4.18 2.07 -13.49
CA GLU A 586 -5.55 2.51 -13.79
C GLU A 586 -6.05 3.48 -12.70
N THR A 587 -5.86 3.12 -11.43
CA THR A 587 -6.25 4.00 -10.31
C THR A 587 -5.39 5.26 -10.27
N PHE A 588 -4.11 5.19 -10.64
CA PHE A 588 -3.26 6.39 -10.80
C PHE A 588 -3.85 7.35 -11.84
N VAL A 589 -4.14 6.87 -13.06
CA VAL A 589 -4.72 7.69 -14.13
C VAL A 589 -6.09 8.26 -13.71
N HIS A 590 -6.94 7.47 -13.02
CA HIS A 590 -8.27 7.92 -12.57
C HIS A 590 -8.23 8.96 -11.43
N ARG A 591 -7.12 9.02 -10.67
CA ARG A 591 -6.82 10.06 -9.67
C ARG A 591 -6.21 11.30 -10.33
N SER A 592 -5.20 11.14 -11.18
CA SER A 592 -4.51 12.25 -11.83
C SER A 592 -5.43 12.99 -12.83
N GLY A 593 -6.31 12.28 -13.55
CA GLY A 593 -7.37 12.83 -14.41
C GLY A 593 -8.51 13.58 -13.70
N ARG A 594 -8.31 13.96 -12.44
CA ARG A 594 -9.13 14.99 -11.77
C ARG A 594 -8.64 16.41 -12.08
N THR A 595 -7.35 16.60 -12.36
CA THR A 595 -6.80 17.82 -12.98
C THR A 595 -6.57 17.61 -14.48
N ALA A 596 -6.00 18.60 -15.19
CA ALA A 596 -5.79 18.62 -16.64
C ALA A 596 -7.07 18.27 -17.45
N ARG A 597 -8.14 19.05 -17.27
CA ARG A 597 -9.47 18.82 -17.86
C ARG A 597 -9.82 19.91 -18.87
N ALA A 598 -10.51 19.53 -19.95
CA ALA A 598 -10.94 20.45 -21.00
C ALA A 598 -9.80 21.36 -21.53
N ALA A 599 -8.65 20.73 -21.82
CA ALA A 599 -7.41 21.39 -22.26
C ALA A 599 -6.82 22.43 -21.29
N SER A 600 -7.22 22.46 -20.02
CA SER A 600 -6.45 23.15 -18.98
C SER A 600 -5.17 22.39 -18.67
N GLU A 601 -4.11 23.11 -18.30
CA GLU A 601 -2.95 22.55 -17.61
C GLU A 601 -3.35 21.93 -16.26
N GLY A 602 -2.50 21.04 -15.73
CA GLY A 602 -2.66 20.45 -14.41
C GLY A 602 -1.39 19.75 -13.93
N LEU A 603 -1.17 19.71 -12.62
CA LEU A 603 -0.01 19.05 -12.00
C LEU A 603 -0.45 17.96 -11.02
N SER A 604 0.11 16.77 -11.16
CA SER A 604 -0.10 15.63 -10.26
C SER A 604 1.20 15.28 -9.52
N ILE A 605 1.21 15.42 -8.19
CA ILE A 605 2.35 15.14 -7.33
C ILE A 605 2.17 13.78 -6.63
N SER A 606 3.18 12.93 -6.73
CA SER A 606 3.33 11.69 -5.97
C SER A 606 4.13 11.94 -4.68
N LEU A 607 3.60 11.65 -3.49
CA LEU A 607 4.40 11.60 -2.25
C LEU A 607 4.90 10.15 -2.04
N VAL A 608 6.06 9.85 -2.62
CA VAL A 608 6.64 8.51 -2.65
C VAL A 608 7.41 8.25 -1.36
N ALA A 609 6.96 7.26 -0.58
CA ALA A 609 7.70 6.69 0.55
C ALA A 609 8.15 5.26 0.20
N PRO A 610 9.11 4.65 0.93
CA PRO A 610 9.62 3.31 0.61
C PRO A 610 8.51 2.24 0.49
N ILE A 611 7.52 2.26 1.38
CA ILE A 611 6.34 1.35 1.32
C ILE A 611 5.51 1.48 0.02
N ASP A 612 5.59 2.64 -0.64
CA ASP A 612 4.92 2.91 -1.91
C ASP A 612 5.81 2.62 -3.13
N ALA A 613 7.13 2.45 -2.96
CA ALA A 613 8.11 2.37 -4.05
C ALA A 613 7.77 1.25 -5.06
N LYS A 614 7.37 0.07 -4.58
CA LYS A 614 6.92 -1.06 -5.42
C LYS A 614 5.73 -0.70 -6.32
N TYR A 615 4.73 0.00 -5.79
CA TYR A 615 3.57 0.43 -6.58
C TYR A 615 3.94 1.59 -7.51
N HIS A 616 4.82 2.49 -7.06
CA HIS A 616 5.31 3.61 -7.86
C HIS A 616 6.11 3.14 -9.08
N ALA A 617 7.05 2.21 -8.90
CA ALA A 617 7.82 1.58 -9.98
C ALA A 617 6.92 0.86 -10.99
N GLN A 618 5.87 0.14 -10.52
CA GLN A 618 4.88 -0.47 -11.40
C GLN A 618 4.12 0.57 -12.25
N ILE A 619 3.70 1.69 -11.65
CA ILE A 619 3.05 2.80 -12.37
C ILE A 619 4.01 3.42 -13.39
N CYS A 620 5.25 3.74 -12.97
CA CYS A 620 6.30 4.29 -13.82
C CYS A 620 6.59 3.40 -15.04
N ASN A 621 6.68 2.09 -14.84
CA ASN A 621 6.90 1.13 -15.93
C ASN A 621 5.71 1.07 -16.91
N VAL A 622 4.47 1.06 -16.43
CA VAL A 622 3.26 1.11 -17.29
C VAL A 622 3.17 2.43 -18.08
N LEU A 623 3.57 3.55 -17.47
CA LEU A 623 3.62 4.87 -18.10
C LEU A 623 4.89 5.12 -18.95
N ARG A 624 5.74 4.09 -19.18
CA ARG A 624 7.04 4.17 -19.88
C ARG A 624 7.97 5.29 -19.36
N ARG A 625 7.97 5.53 -18.05
CA ARG A 625 8.87 6.44 -17.33
C ARG A 625 9.77 5.67 -16.34
N PRO A 626 10.67 4.78 -16.81
CA PRO A 626 11.51 3.97 -15.91
C PRO A 626 12.45 4.82 -15.03
N SER A 627 12.77 6.06 -15.45
CA SER A 627 13.53 7.04 -14.68
C SER A 627 12.69 7.83 -13.66
N GLY A 628 11.46 7.40 -13.35
CA GLY A 628 10.54 8.14 -12.47
C GLY A 628 9.88 9.37 -13.12
N PHE A 629 9.26 10.19 -12.27
CA PHE A 629 8.64 11.48 -12.62
C PHE A 629 9.62 12.64 -12.35
N SER A 630 9.28 13.88 -12.73
CA SER A 630 10.13 15.05 -12.41
C SER A 630 10.23 15.23 -10.90
N SER A 631 11.43 15.47 -10.37
CA SER A 631 11.58 15.78 -8.93
C SER A 631 10.99 17.16 -8.63
N PHE A 632 10.07 17.22 -7.67
CA PHE A 632 9.41 18.47 -7.30
C PHE A 632 10.31 19.32 -6.38
N PRO A 633 10.66 20.57 -6.75
CA PRO A 633 11.60 21.38 -5.98
C PRO A 633 11.01 21.85 -4.64
N ILE A 634 11.56 21.32 -3.55
CA ILE A 634 11.29 21.77 -2.18
C ILE A 634 12.44 22.66 -1.71
N ASP A 635 12.13 23.89 -1.34
CA ASP A 635 13.08 24.79 -0.68
C ASP A 635 13.21 24.39 0.80
N HIS A 636 14.32 23.71 1.10
CA HIS A 636 14.64 23.18 2.44
C HIS A 636 14.69 24.25 3.53
N LYS A 637 14.87 25.54 3.20
CA LYS A 637 14.92 26.65 4.17
C LYS A 637 13.63 26.78 4.99
N PHE A 638 12.48 26.38 4.42
CA PHE A 638 11.19 26.45 5.10
C PHE A 638 10.80 25.15 5.80
N LEU A 639 11.55 24.05 5.61
CA LEU A 639 11.22 22.76 6.22
C LEU A 639 11.28 22.73 7.75
N PRO A 640 12.20 23.43 8.46
CA PRO A 640 12.17 23.49 9.93
C PRO A 640 10.87 24.12 10.46
N LEU A 641 10.48 25.28 9.92
CA LEU A 641 9.25 25.99 10.28
C LEU A 641 7.99 25.19 9.93
N VAL A 642 8.03 24.40 8.86
CA VAL A 642 6.97 23.46 8.48
C VAL A 642 6.88 22.30 9.48
N LYS A 643 8.02 21.66 9.81
CA LYS A 643 8.08 20.54 10.77
C LYS A 643 7.55 20.93 12.15
N GLU A 644 7.93 22.10 12.65
CA GLU A 644 7.47 22.64 13.93
C GLU A 644 5.94 22.83 13.97
N ARG A 645 5.39 23.54 12.97
CA ARG A 645 3.94 23.82 12.87
C ARG A 645 3.13 22.52 12.73
N VAL A 646 3.60 21.57 11.92
CA VAL A 646 2.95 20.27 11.72
C VAL A 646 2.99 19.43 13.00
N LYS A 647 4.15 19.33 13.68
CA LYS A 647 4.31 18.61 14.94
C LYS A 647 3.33 19.09 16.02
N LEU A 648 3.21 20.40 16.21
CA LEU A 648 2.24 20.99 17.15
C LEU A 648 0.79 20.66 16.75
N ALA A 649 0.47 20.73 15.45
CA ALA A 649 -0.87 20.38 14.95
C ALA A 649 -1.21 18.88 15.14
N GLU A 650 -0.21 17.99 15.02
CA GLU A 650 -0.36 16.55 15.28
C GLU A 650 -0.55 16.26 16.77
N GLN A 651 0.22 16.91 17.66
CA GLN A 651 0.04 16.82 19.10
C GLN A 651 -1.35 17.31 19.54
N ILE A 652 -1.80 18.47 19.06
CA ILE A 652 -3.14 19.00 19.35
C ILE A 652 -4.23 18.04 18.87
N PHE A 653 -4.08 17.45 17.67
CA PHE A 653 -5.04 16.49 17.14
C PHE A 653 -5.08 15.19 17.96
N ALA A 654 -3.94 14.74 18.49
CA ALA A 654 -3.89 13.57 19.36
C ALA A 654 -4.67 13.80 20.67
N GLU A 655 -4.43 14.91 21.36
CA GLU A 655 -5.16 15.29 22.59
C GLU A 655 -6.67 15.42 22.34
N GLU A 656 -7.09 16.17 21.31
CA GLU A 656 -8.51 16.34 20.96
C GLU A 656 -9.20 15.01 20.64
N ASN A 657 -8.51 14.09 19.96
CA ASN A 657 -9.06 12.80 19.57
C ASN A 657 -9.10 11.80 20.74
N GLN A 658 -8.15 11.88 21.70
CA GLN A 658 -8.23 11.13 22.97
C GLN A 658 -9.42 11.63 23.81
N GLU A 659 -9.58 12.95 23.98
CA GLU A 659 -10.71 13.54 24.72
C GLU A 659 -12.06 13.14 24.08
N SER A 660 -12.15 13.19 22.74
CA SER A 660 -13.33 12.76 22.01
C SER A 660 -13.62 11.27 22.18
N LYS A 661 -12.58 10.43 22.22
CA LYS A 661 -12.71 8.98 22.44
C LYS A 661 -13.22 8.71 23.86
N GLN A 662 -12.56 9.24 24.89
CA GLN A 662 -12.95 9.09 26.30
C GLN A 662 -14.41 9.55 26.54
N LYS A 663 -14.82 10.67 25.95
CA LYS A 663 -16.22 11.14 26.02
C LYS A 663 -17.21 10.22 25.32
N SER A 664 -16.83 9.61 24.19
CA SER A 664 -17.67 8.62 23.52
C SER A 664 -17.76 7.32 24.34
N GLU A 665 -16.67 6.88 24.98
CA GLU A 665 -16.62 5.69 25.82
C GLU A 665 -17.40 5.89 27.12
N ALA A 666 -17.28 7.04 27.79
CA ALA A 666 -18.09 7.38 28.96
C ALA A 666 -19.58 7.51 28.63
N SER A 667 -19.93 8.12 27.49
CA SER A 667 -21.32 8.21 27.01
C SER A 667 -21.90 6.84 26.64
N TRP A 668 -21.10 5.96 26.04
CA TRP A 668 -21.49 4.59 25.71
C TRP A 668 -21.65 3.75 26.98
N PHE A 669 -20.68 3.80 27.90
CA PHE A 669 -20.71 3.10 29.18
C PHE A 669 -21.94 3.50 30.02
N SER A 670 -22.26 4.80 30.07
CA SER A 670 -23.47 5.31 30.72
C SER A 670 -24.76 4.73 30.10
N GLN A 671 -24.82 4.67 28.75
CA GLN A 671 -25.96 4.12 28.03
C GLN A 671 -26.09 2.60 28.20
N MET A 672 -24.97 1.86 28.21
CA MET A 672 -24.95 0.40 28.42
C MET A 672 -25.31 0.02 29.86
N ALA A 673 -24.81 0.74 30.86
CA ALA A 673 -25.20 0.52 32.26
C ALA A 673 -26.68 0.81 32.47
N GLN A 674 -27.20 1.89 31.86
CA GLN A 674 -28.64 2.21 31.87
C GLN A 674 -29.49 1.16 31.14
N ALA A 675 -28.99 0.57 30.04
CA ALA A 675 -29.68 -0.50 29.32
C ALA A 675 -29.62 -1.86 30.04
N ALA A 676 -28.69 -2.04 30.98
CA ALA A 676 -28.52 -3.24 31.78
C ALA A 676 -29.12 -3.14 33.20
N ASP A 677 -29.85 -2.06 33.51
CA ASP A 677 -30.38 -1.72 34.85
C ASP A 677 -29.31 -1.77 35.98
N LEU A 678 -28.05 -1.52 35.63
CA LEU A 678 -26.94 -1.51 36.58
C LEU A 678 -26.85 -0.15 37.29
N PRO A 679 -26.76 -0.11 38.63
CA PRO A 679 -26.56 1.14 39.35
C PRO A 679 -25.16 1.70 39.04
N LEU A 680 -25.13 2.82 38.31
CA LEU A 680 -23.92 3.61 38.13
C LEU A 680 -23.53 4.24 39.48
N ASP A 681 -22.30 3.99 39.91
CA ASP A 681 -21.70 4.65 41.06
C ASP A 681 -21.19 6.05 40.64
N ASP A 682 -21.64 7.08 41.35
CA ASP A 682 -21.27 8.47 41.08
C ASP A 682 -19.74 8.69 41.20
N ASP A 683 -19.06 7.96 42.10
CA ASP A 683 -17.61 8.07 42.28
C ASP A 683 -16.84 7.50 41.07
N LEU A 684 -17.35 6.45 40.42
CA LEU A 684 -16.78 5.92 39.17
C LEU A 684 -16.98 6.89 38.00
N MET A 685 -18.15 7.51 37.91
CA MET A 685 -18.43 8.54 36.92
C MET A 685 -17.56 9.80 37.12
N GLU A 686 -17.27 10.18 38.37
CA GLU A 686 -16.35 11.28 38.64
C GLU A 686 -14.88 10.90 38.34
N GLN A 687 -14.47 9.65 38.60
CA GLN A 687 -13.14 9.15 38.18
C GLN A 687 -12.95 9.18 36.65
N MET A 688 -13.94 8.74 35.87
CA MET A 688 -13.88 8.79 34.40
C MET A 688 -13.83 10.23 33.84
N ASN A 689 -14.29 11.24 34.58
CA ASN A 689 -14.23 12.65 34.18
C ASN A 689 -12.98 13.40 34.69
N LYS A 690 -12.14 12.80 35.56
CA LYS A 690 -10.95 13.44 36.15
C LYS A 690 -9.73 13.47 35.21
N ASN A 691 -9.88 14.12 34.05
CA ASN A 691 -8.78 14.49 33.14
C ASN A 691 -8.97 15.91 32.54
N SER A 692 -9.02 16.91 33.41
CA SER A 692 -9.01 18.35 33.01
C SER A 692 -7.65 18.84 32.49
N SER A 693 -6.60 18.03 32.63
CA SER A 693 -5.22 18.26 32.20
C SER A 693 -5.07 18.41 30.68
N SER A 694 -5.54 17.43 29.89
CA SER A 694 -5.43 17.45 28.42
C SER A 694 -6.09 18.66 27.78
N GLN A 695 -7.23 19.13 28.32
CA GLN A 695 -7.86 20.37 27.85
C GLN A 695 -6.98 21.61 28.06
N ALA A 696 -6.24 21.67 29.17
CA ALA A 696 -5.29 22.76 29.42
C ALA A 696 -4.08 22.67 28.49
N ILE A 697 -3.50 21.47 28.32
CA ILE A 697 -2.35 21.21 27.44
C ILE A 697 -2.69 21.57 25.99
N ALA A 698 -3.79 21.03 25.46
CA ALA A 698 -4.25 21.33 24.10
C ALA A 698 -4.55 22.82 23.89
N LYS A 699 -4.97 23.56 24.94
CA LYS A 699 -5.17 25.02 24.88
C LYS A 699 -3.85 25.80 24.81
N VAL A 700 -2.81 25.36 25.51
CA VAL A 700 -1.46 25.96 25.45
C VAL A 700 -0.83 25.70 24.08
N LEU A 701 -0.79 24.44 23.62
CA LEU A 701 -0.26 24.09 22.30
C LEU A 701 -0.99 24.83 21.15
N LYS A 702 -2.32 25.02 21.28
CA LYS A 702 -3.07 25.87 20.35
C LYS A 702 -2.61 27.33 20.40
N ALA A 703 -2.32 27.92 21.56
CA ALA A 703 -1.84 29.30 21.64
C ALA A 703 -0.48 29.46 20.94
N GLU A 704 0.44 28.53 21.15
CA GLU A 704 1.76 28.43 20.53
C GLU A 704 1.66 28.26 18.99
N LEU A 705 0.88 27.30 18.52
CA LEU A 705 0.64 27.10 17.09
C LEU A 705 -0.01 28.34 16.43
N ASN A 706 -0.96 28.99 17.10
CA ASN A 706 -1.53 30.25 16.60
C ASN A 706 -0.56 31.45 16.72
N ALA A 707 0.57 31.34 17.42
CA ALA A 707 1.65 32.33 17.38
C ALA A 707 2.51 32.12 16.12
N LEU A 708 3.03 30.91 15.92
CA LEU A 708 3.82 30.55 14.72
C LEU A 708 3.03 30.80 13.41
N LEU A 709 1.74 30.49 13.38
CA LEU A 709 0.88 30.70 12.21
C LEU A 709 0.60 32.18 11.87
N LYS A 710 0.93 33.15 12.74
CA LYS A 710 0.88 34.59 12.40
C LYS A 710 2.04 34.99 11.49
N GLU A 711 3.18 34.31 11.61
CA GLU A 711 4.33 34.55 10.73
C GLU A 711 4.12 33.81 9.41
N PRO A 712 4.09 34.52 8.27
CA PRO A 712 3.93 33.89 6.96
C PRO A 712 5.23 33.20 6.55
N LEU A 713 5.14 31.97 6.02
CA LEU A 713 6.31 31.20 5.55
C LEU A 713 7.09 31.87 4.39
N ARG A 714 6.59 32.97 3.81
CA ARG A 714 7.32 33.84 2.88
C ARG A 714 6.96 35.31 3.13
N PRO A 715 7.88 36.26 2.87
CA PRO A 715 7.56 37.69 2.94
C PRO A 715 6.42 38.07 1.99
N ILE A 716 5.61 39.05 2.42
CA ILE A 716 4.34 39.43 1.78
C ILE A 716 4.60 40.06 0.41
N GLY A 717 4.49 39.24 -0.64
CA GLY A 717 4.66 39.66 -2.03
C GLY A 717 4.94 38.49 -2.99
N SER A 718 5.66 37.46 -2.53
CA SER A 718 6.11 36.32 -3.37
C SER A 718 4.99 35.31 -3.69
N LYS A 719 4.03 35.70 -4.54
CA LYS A 719 2.99 34.84 -5.11
C LYS A 719 3.40 34.31 -6.49
N ARG A 720 4.41 33.43 -6.57
CA ARG A 720 4.72 32.72 -7.82
C ARG A 720 3.70 31.59 -8.03
N LYS A 721 3.21 31.41 -9.27
CA LYS A 721 2.65 30.11 -9.68
C LYS A 721 3.82 29.13 -9.91
N PHE A 722 3.56 27.83 -9.83
CA PHE A 722 4.55 26.80 -10.14
C PHE A 722 5.14 27.00 -11.55
N TRP A 723 4.29 27.19 -12.55
CA TRP A 723 4.68 27.37 -13.96
C TRP A 723 5.67 28.51 -14.18
N ASN A 724 5.47 29.70 -13.58
CA ASN A 724 6.42 30.81 -13.69
C ASN A 724 7.83 30.42 -13.22
N MET A 725 7.95 29.58 -12.19
CA MET A 725 9.24 29.11 -11.68
C MET A 725 9.82 27.99 -12.56
N HIS A 726 8.99 27.12 -13.13
CA HIS A 726 9.43 26.10 -14.09
C HIS A 726 9.91 26.72 -15.41
N GLU A 727 9.24 27.77 -15.88
CA GLU A 727 9.59 28.53 -17.09
C GLU A 727 10.88 29.36 -16.87
N GLU A 728 11.03 30.02 -15.71
CA GLU A 728 12.29 30.66 -15.28
C GLU A 728 13.46 29.63 -15.20
N LEU A 729 13.22 28.44 -14.67
CA LEU A 729 14.23 27.37 -14.57
C LEU A 729 14.61 26.79 -15.94
N ASN A 730 13.63 26.59 -16.83
CA ASN A 730 13.88 26.08 -18.18
C ASN A 730 14.59 27.12 -19.06
N GLN A 731 14.32 28.42 -18.89
CA GLN A 731 15.06 29.49 -19.58
C GLN A 731 16.51 29.61 -19.10
N LEU A 732 16.82 29.17 -17.87
CA LEU A 732 18.19 29.02 -17.36
C LEU A 732 18.87 27.72 -17.83
N SER A 733 18.15 26.79 -18.46
CA SER A 733 18.66 25.56 -19.05
C SER A 733 18.43 25.51 -20.56
N ASN A 734 19.00 26.47 -21.28
CA ASN A 734 18.91 26.53 -22.75
C ASN A 734 19.76 25.43 -23.45
N ASP A 735 20.51 24.66 -22.67
CA ASP A 735 21.19 23.42 -23.07
C ASP A 735 20.32 22.22 -22.70
N GLY A 736 20.12 21.28 -23.64
CA GLY A 736 19.16 20.16 -23.53
C GLY A 736 19.52 19.05 -22.53
N GLU A 737 20.37 19.31 -21.54
CA GLU A 737 20.98 18.30 -20.65
C GLU A 737 20.38 18.27 -19.24
N TYR A 738 19.13 17.84 -19.13
CA TYR A 738 18.53 17.42 -17.84
C TYR A 738 18.19 15.91 -17.81
N ARG A 739 18.97 15.10 -18.55
CA ARG A 739 18.85 13.63 -18.61
C ARG A 739 20.16 12.85 -18.42
N ALA A 740 21.11 13.42 -17.68
CA ALA A 740 22.26 12.71 -17.11
C ALA A 740 22.69 13.37 -15.79
N ARG A 741 21.90 13.20 -14.72
CA ARG A 741 22.31 13.63 -13.36
C ARG A 741 22.66 12.43 -12.51
N ASP A 742 23.96 12.17 -12.42
CA ASP A 742 24.52 11.33 -11.38
C ASP A 742 24.26 11.97 -10.01
N ALA A 743 23.48 11.27 -9.17
CA ALA A 743 23.15 11.74 -7.83
C ALA A 743 24.39 11.87 -6.94
N THR A 744 25.42 11.06 -7.18
CA THR A 744 26.72 11.10 -6.49
C THR A 744 27.43 12.43 -6.75
N ALA A 745 27.47 12.87 -8.02
CA ALA A 745 28.07 14.14 -8.40
C ALA A 745 27.31 15.38 -7.89
N ASP A 746 25.98 15.36 -7.88
CA ASP A 746 25.16 16.48 -7.36
C ASP A 746 25.18 16.52 -5.80
N LEU A 747 25.33 15.37 -5.14
CA LEU A 747 25.60 15.27 -3.71
C LEU A 747 27.00 15.79 -3.37
N MET A 748 28.04 15.37 -4.10
CA MET A 748 29.41 15.86 -3.95
C MET A 748 29.49 17.37 -4.19
N LYS A 749 28.84 17.92 -5.22
CA LYS A 749 28.78 19.38 -5.44
C LYS A 749 28.07 20.12 -4.31
N LYS A 750 27.01 19.55 -3.72
CA LYS A 750 26.36 20.13 -2.53
C LYS A 750 27.25 20.06 -1.29
N ILE A 751 27.94 18.94 -1.06
CA ILE A 751 28.90 18.78 0.04
C ILE A 751 30.04 19.80 -0.11
N ILE A 752 30.65 19.91 -1.29
CA ILE A 752 31.69 20.91 -1.60
C ILE A 752 31.15 22.34 -1.40
N SER A 753 29.93 22.64 -1.85
CA SER A 753 29.29 23.94 -1.65
C SER A 753 28.90 24.25 -0.19
N ILE A 754 28.75 23.23 0.67
CA ILE A 754 28.49 23.39 2.09
C ILE A 754 29.81 23.58 2.86
N ILE A 755 30.87 22.87 2.46
CA ILE A 755 32.23 23.07 2.97
C ILE A 755 32.71 24.50 2.63
N TRP A 756 32.57 24.93 1.38
CA TRP A 756 32.96 26.29 0.93
C TRP A 756 32.21 27.44 1.59
N PHE A 757 31.10 27.20 2.31
CA PHE A 757 30.35 28.26 2.98
C PHE A 757 30.75 28.45 4.46
N ASN A 758 31.76 27.73 4.95
CA ASN A 758 32.15 27.71 6.37
C ASN A 758 33.62 28.08 6.65
N GLU A 759 34.43 28.39 5.63
CA GLU A 759 35.86 28.74 5.78
C GLU A 759 36.14 30.22 5.43
N GLU A 760 35.50 31.15 6.16
CA GLU A 760 35.93 32.56 6.21
C GLU A 760 36.64 32.88 7.54
N ALA A 761 37.64 32.07 7.91
CA ALA A 761 38.51 32.30 9.06
C ALA A 761 39.94 31.76 8.85
N THR A 762 40.93 32.64 9.09
CA THR A 762 42.39 32.37 9.21
C THR A 762 43.11 31.68 8.04
N LEU A 763 44.03 32.42 7.42
CA LEU A 763 45.13 31.87 6.61
C LEU A 763 46.18 31.18 7.51
N ASP A 764 46.85 30.17 6.98
CA ASP A 764 48.31 30.26 6.83
C ASP A 764 48.73 29.68 5.46
N SER A 765 49.93 30.02 4.98
CA SER A 765 50.27 30.01 3.55
C SER A 765 51.50 29.17 3.21
N SER A 766 51.29 28.02 2.55
CA SER A 766 52.27 27.38 1.66
C SER A 766 51.62 26.33 0.74
N ILE A 767 52.32 25.93 -0.33
CA ILE A 767 51.96 24.84 -1.27
C ILE A 767 50.74 25.11 -2.20
N THR A 768 50.70 26.24 -2.90
CA THR A 768 49.71 26.51 -3.99
C THR A 768 50.31 27.07 -5.30
N ILE A 769 51.59 26.81 -5.58
CA ILE A 769 52.28 27.30 -6.80
C ILE A 769 53.06 26.18 -7.54
N PRO A 770 52.40 25.10 -7.98
CA PRO A 770 52.83 24.47 -9.25
C PRO A 770 51.72 24.02 -10.22
N LEU A 771 50.45 23.88 -9.80
CA LEU A 771 49.41 23.27 -10.65
C LEU A 771 48.83 24.21 -11.73
N ILE A 772 48.71 25.51 -11.42
CA ILE A 772 48.08 26.49 -12.32
C ILE A 772 48.89 26.67 -13.63
N PHE A 773 50.22 26.44 -13.59
CA PHE A 773 51.10 26.60 -14.75
C PHE A 773 50.96 25.49 -15.81
N ILE A 774 50.32 24.36 -15.47
CA ILE A 774 50.12 23.23 -16.39
C ILE A 774 48.80 23.37 -17.16
N LEU A 775 47.73 23.83 -16.50
CA LEU A 775 46.43 24.06 -17.15
C LEU A 775 46.49 25.21 -18.18
N HIS A 776 47.29 26.25 -17.91
CA HIS A 776 47.46 27.39 -18.83
C HIS A 776 48.34 27.11 -20.06
N LEU A 777 48.78 25.85 -20.27
CA LEU A 777 49.56 25.41 -21.43
C LEU A 777 48.79 24.46 -22.38
N MET A 778 47.49 24.23 -22.15
CA MET A 778 46.68 23.28 -22.93
C MET A 778 45.50 23.89 -23.72
N GLU A 779 45.20 25.19 -23.56
CA GLU A 779 44.07 25.84 -24.25
C GLU A 779 44.44 26.52 -25.59
N ASP A 780 45.72 26.86 -25.82
CA ASP A 780 46.14 27.81 -26.87
C ASP A 780 46.46 27.23 -28.27
N GLU A 781 46.58 25.90 -28.46
CA GLU A 781 47.01 25.32 -29.75
C GLU A 781 45.90 24.71 -30.64
N LEU A 782 44.62 24.71 -30.24
CA LEU A 782 43.55 23.99 -30.98
C LEU A 782 42.44 24.85 -31.60
N THR A 783 42.58 26.18 -31.66
CA THR A 783 41.62 27.06 -32.36
C THR A 783 42.29 28.09 -33.30
N PRO A 784 42.69 27.71 -34.52
CA PRO A 784 42.16 28.45 -35.67
C PRO A 784 42.06 27.65 -37.00
N ILE A 785 41.01 26.85 -37.20
CA ILE A 785 40.57 26.43 -38.57
C ILE A 785 39.08 26.72 -38.81
N LEU A 786 38.80 28.04 -38.81
CA LEU A 786 38.02 28.77 -39.81
C LEU A 786 36.72 28.15 -40.40
N THR A 787 35.62 28.86 -40.12
CA THR A 787 34.66 29.47 -41.08
C THR A 787 34.47 28.89 -42.50
N PRO A 788 33.24 28.86 -43.03
CA PRO A 788 32.91 28.19 -44.29
C PRO A 788 33.46 28.91 -45.53
N THR A 789 34.39 28.26 -46.24
CA THR A 789 34.74 28.55 -47.64
C THR A 789 34.74 27.25 -48.47
N THR A 790 34.56 27.36 -49.78
CA THR A 790 33.83 26.34 -50.57
C THR A 790 34.66 25.21 -51.19
N GLU A 791 35.99 25.24 -51.16
CA GLU A 791 36.81 24.36 -52.00
C GLU A 791 37.37 23.09 -51.30
N ALA A 792 37.30 22.99 -49.97
CA ALA A 792 37.95 21.91 -49.20
C ALA A 792 37.27 20.51 -49.27
N ARG A 793 36.43 20.22 -50.28
CA ARG A 793 35.61 19.00 -50.35
C ARG A 793 36.34 17.76 -50.89
N GLN A 794 37.36 17.90 -51.72
CA GLN A 794 37.96 16.75 -52.42
C GLN A 794 39.02 16.02 -51.58
N VAL A 795 39.86 16.75 -50.84
CA VAL A 795 40.92 16.15 -49.98
C VAL A 795 40.35 15.40 -48.78
N ARG A 796 39.28 15.92 -48.14
CA ARG A 796 38.64 15.31 -46.97
C ARG A 796 38.13 13.88 -47.23
N ARG A 797 37.69 13.57 -48.45
CA ARG A 797 37.20 12.22 -48.81
C ARG A 797 38.32 11.18 -48.85
N SER A 798 39.48 11.53 -49.39
CA SER A 798 40.64 10.62 -49.44
C SER A 798 41.22 10.34 -48.05
N PHE A 799 41.30 11.35 -47.18
CA PHE A 799 41.78 11.18 -45.81
C PHE A 799 40.82 10.33 -44.95
N ALA A 800 39.51 10.56 -45.04
CA ALA A 800 38.51 9.76 -44.31
C ALA A 800 38.53 8.28 -44.74
N ALA A 801 38.65 8.01 -46.05
CA ALA A 801 38.75 6.64 -46.55
C ALA A 801 40.02 5.93 -46.02
N LEU A 802 41.16 6.62 -45.99
CA LEU A 802 42.40 6.05 -45.45
C LEU A 802 42.29 5.74 -43.95
N LEU A 803 41.67 6.64 -43.17
CA LEU A 803 41.47 6.45 -41.73
C LEU A 803 40.54 5.26 -41.42
N ILE A 804 39.47 5.09 -42.21
CA ILE A 804 38.53 3.97 -42.08
C ILE A 804 39.22 2.63 -42.40
N VAL A 805 40.06 2.57 -43.43
CA VAL A 805 40.85 1.36 -43.74
C VAL A 805 41.85 1.04 -42.62
N LEU A 806 42.50 2.06 -42.04
CA LEU A 806 43.42 1.87 -40.91
C LEU A 806 42.69 1.34 -39.66
N LEU A 807 41.51 1.89 -39.35
CA LEU A 807 40.66 1.43 -38.24
C LEU A 807 40.16 0.00 -38.45
N LEU A 808 39.73 -0.36 -39.66
CA LEU A 808 39.29 -1.72 -39.98
C LEU A 808 40.43 -2.75 -39.85
N LEU A 809 41.66 -2.39 -40.22
CA LEU A 809 42.84 -3.21 -39.99
C LEU A 809 43.17 -3.34 -38.50
N LEU A 810 43.07 -2.25 -37.73
CA LEU A 810 43.28 -2.27 -36.27
C LEU A 810 42.28 -3.18 -35.55
N VAL A 811 41.00 -3.11 -35.92
CA VAL A 811 39.94 -3.99 -35.38
C VAL A 811 40.18 -5.46 -35.78
N LEU A 812 40.61 -5.74 -37.02
CA LEU A 812 40.93 -7.10 -37.46
C LEU A 812 42.13 -7.70 -36.72
N VAL A 813 43.14 -6.90 -36.35
CA VAL A 813 44.26 -7.36 -35.53
C VAL A 813 43.81 -7.61 -34.09
N PHE A 814 43.06 -6.68 -33.48
CA PHE A 814 42.54 -6.85 -32.11
C PHE A 814 41.62 -8.07 -31.96
N ALA A 815 40.84 -8.39 -33.01
CA ALA A 815 39.90 -9.52 -32.99
C ALA A 815 40.54 -10.92 -32.98
N PHE A 816 41.87 -11.04 -33.13
CA PHE A 816 42.56 -12.34 -33.27
C PHE A 816 43.68 -12.61 -32.26
N THR A 817 44.02 -11.69 -31.35
CA THR A 817 45.20 -11.83 -30.48
C THR A 817 45.01 -11.54 -28.98
N LEU A 818 43.79 -11.63 -28.43
CA LEU A 818 43.55 -11.63 -26.98
C LEU A 818 42.47 -12.66 -26.58
N PRO A 819 42.59 -13.31 -25.40
CA PRO A 819 41.52 -14.09 -24.80
C PRO A 819 40.43 -13.16 -24.19
N ASN A 820 39.32 -13.75 -23.78
CA ASN A 820 38.18 -13.00 -23.22
C ASN A 820 38.53 -12.30 -21.89
N ASP A 821 38.17 -11.02 -21.80
CA ASP A 821 38.13 -10.15 -20.62
C ASP A 821 39.48 -9.87 -19.88
N PRO A 822 40.20 -8.79 -20.27
CA PRO A 822 41.40 -8.35 -19.55
C PRO A 822 41.11 -7.59 -18.24
N ALA A 823 39.88 -7.14 -17.99
CA ALA A 823 39.54 -6.43 -16.75
C ALA A 823 39.39 -7.42 -15.59
N ALA A 824 38.74 -8.56 -15.84
CA ALA A 824 38.64 -9.66 -14.88
C ALA A 824 40.02 -10.23 -14.52
N ALA A 825 40.93 -10.37 -15.50
CA ALA A 825 42.29 -10.88 -15.27
C ALA A 825 43.13 -9.96 -14.36
N LEU A 826 43.09 -8.64 -14.59
CA LEU A 826 43.85 -7.68 -13.79
C LEU A 826 43.32 -7.56 -12.35
N LEU A 827 41.99 -7.65 -12.17
CA LEU A 827 41.36 -7.76 -10.84
C LEU A 827 41.78 -9.05 -10.13
N ALA A 828 41.83 -10.18 -10.82
CA ALA A 828 42.24 -11.45 -10.23
C ALA A 828 43.70 -11.41 -9.74
N GLU A 829 44.64 -10.84 -10.52
CA GLU A 829 46.04 -10.70 -10.09
C GLU A 829 46.19 -9.77 -8.86
N THR A 830 45.45 -8.65 -8.81
CA THR A 830 45.50 -7.76 -7.63
C THR A 830 44.83 -8.35 -6.39
N GLN A 831 43.70 -9.04 -6.54
CA GLN A 831 43.02 -9.74 -5.44
C GLN A 831 43.85 -10.92 -4.91
N GLN A 832 44.49 -11.69 -5.78
CA GLN A 832 45.32 -12.81 -5.35
C GLN A 832 46.57 -12.34 -4.59
N HIS A 833 47.19 -11.22 -5.01
CA HIS A 833 48.24 -10.56 -4.22
C HIS A 833 47.77 -9.98 -2.89
N PHE A 834 46.48 -9.61 -2.77
CA PHE A 834 45.89 -9.14 -1.50
C PHE A 834 45.59 -10.30 -0.54
N ALA A 835 45.02 -11.40 -1.02
CA ALA A 835 44.75 -12.59 -0.22
C ALA A 835 46.05 -13.15 0.41
N ASP A 836 47.16 -13.13 -0.34
CA ASP A 836 48.47 -13.55 0.17
C ASP A 836 49.05 -12.63 1.27
N ALA A 837 48.50 -11.44 1.49
CA ALA A 837 48.92 -10.50 2.54
C ALA A 837 48.26 -10.72 3.91
N PHE A 838 47.36 -11.69 4.05
CA PHE A 838 46.62 -11.98 5.29
C PHE A 838 46.81 -13.41 5.83
N HIS A 839 47.79 -14.18 5.32
CA HIS A 839 48.14 -15.49 5.87
C HIS A 839 48.73 -15.42 7.29
N GLY A 840 48.22 -16.24 8.21
CA GLY A 840 48.80 -16.46 9.53
C GLY A 840 47.88 -16.14 10.69
N ASP A 841 48.46 -15.80 11.85
CA ASP A 841 47.71 -15.37 13.05
C ASP A 841 47.64 -13.84 13.06
N LEU A 842 46.52 -13.30 12.61
CA LEU A 842 46.29 -11.85 12.43
C LEU A 842 46.12 -11.12 13.76
N ARG A 843 45.93 -11.83 14.88
CA ARG A 843 45.90 -11.25 16.23
C ARG A 843 47.15 -10.43 16.55
N HIS A 844 48.29 -10.74 15.91
CA HIS A 844 49.54 -9.98 16.05
C HIS A 844 49.52 -8.58 15.38
N ARG A 845 48.53 -8.28 14.53
CA ARG A 845 48.33 -6.97 13.86
C ARG A 845 47.36 -6.06 14.63
N CYS A 846 46.81 -6.54 15.74
CA CYS A 846 45.80 -5.84 16.56
C CYS A 846 46.28 -5.69 18.00
N VAL A 847 45.78 -4.68 18.69
CA VAL A 847 45.98 -4.51 20.14
C VAL A 847 44.79 -5.13 20.86
N LEU A 848 45.04 -6.09 21.75
CA LEU A 848 44.05 -6.55 22.71
C LEU A 848 43.90 -5.50 23.83
N GLN A 849 42.68 -5.02 24.02
CA GLN A 849 42.28 -4.06 25.05
C GLN A 849 41.12 -4.64 25.87
N SER A 850 40.83 -4.00 27.00
CA SER A 850 39.64 -4.30 27.79
C SER A 850 38.95 -3.04 28.30
N ILE A 851 37.68 -3.19 28.68
CA ILE A 851 36.81 -2.13 29.23
C ILE A 851 36.02 -2.72 30.41
N ASP A 852 35.92 -1.98 31.51
CA ASP A 852 35.04 -2.31 32.63
C ASP A 852 33.58 -2.00 32.26
N GLN A 853 32.83 -3.01 31.85
CA GLN A 853 31.39 -2.91 31.60
C GLN A 853 30.59 -2.99 32.91
N LEU A 854 29.36 -2.49 32.89
CA LEU A 854 28.41 -2.74 33.97
C LEU A 854 28.00 -4.22 33.99
N LEU A 855 28.02 -4.86 35.17
CA LEU A 855 27.51 -6.22 35.32
C LEU A 855 26.02 -6.29 34.92
N ASN A 856 25.24 -5.25 35.23
CA ASN A 856 23.83 -5.14 34.90
C ASN A 856 23.49 -3.73 34.37
N HIS A 857 23.10 -3.64 33.10
CA HIS A 857 22.67 -2.38 32.47
C HIS A 857 21.19 -2.03 32.76
N PHE A 858 20.39 -2.99 33.23
CA PHE A 858 18.93 -2.87 33.36
C PHE A 858 18.43 -2.96 34.81
N GLY A 859 19.32 -2.91 35.80
CA GLY A 859 18.97 -3.00 37.22
C GLY A 859 20.05 -2.40 38.12
N ASN A 860 19.66 -1.98 39.32
CA ASN A 860 20.50 -1.22 40.25
C ASN A 860 21.46 -2.14 41.07
N VAL A 861 22.28 -2.92 40.36
CA VAL A 861 23.26 -3.87 40.94
C VAL A 861 24.67 -3.33 40.74
N ASN A 862 25.35 -3.01 41.84
CA ASN A 862 26.73 -2.52 41.79
C ASN A 862 27.71 -3.65 41.50
N GLY A 863 28.26 -3.69 40.28
CA GLY A 863 29.35 -4.58 39.88
C GLY A 863 29.82 -4.27 38.47
N THR A 864 31.07 -4.61 38.15
CA THR A 864 31.62 -4.54 36.79
C THR A 864 32.02 -5.91 36.28
N ILE A 865 32.16 -6.02 34.96
CA ILE A 865 32.61 -7.20 34.23
C ILE A 865 33.60 -6.75 33.15
N GLU A 866 34.80 -7.32 33.11
CA GLU A 866 35.78 -6.97 32.07
C GLU A 866 35.28 -7.50 30.72
N GLN A 867 35.12 -6.63 29.72
CA GLN A 867 34.91 -7.03 28.32
C GLN A 867 36.22 -6.83 27.56
N GLN A 868 36.67 -7.87 26.87
CA GLN A 868 37.87 -7.83 26.03
C GLN A 868 37.50 -7.54 24.57
N TYR A 869 38.36 -6.82 23.86
CA TYR A 869 38.19 -6.51 22.44
C TYR A 869 39.55 -6.28 21.77
N TYR A 870 39.64 -6.61 20.48
CA TYR A 870 40.82 -6.28 19.67
C TYR A 870 40.54 -5.04 18.82
N VAL A 871 41.52 -4.14 18.72
CA VAL A 871 41.51 -3.00 17.80
C VAL A 871 42.65 -3.15 16.80
N CYS A 872 42.33 -3.11 15.50
CA CYS A 872 43.30 -3.20 14.41
C CYS A 872 43.23 -1.90 13.59
N SER A 873 44.23 -1.03 13.80
CA SER A 873 44.28 0.34 13.26
C SER A 873 45.21 0.52 12.06
N GLU A 874 45.77 -0.57 11.52
CA GLU A 874 46.76 -0.58 10.42
C GLU A 874 46.32 0.21 9.18
N PHE A 875 45.03 0.17 8.85
CA PHE A 875 44.44 0.84 7.68
C PHE A 875 43.65 2.12 8.02
N TYR A 876 43.56 2.48 9.30
CA TYR A 876 42.70 3.56 9.76
C TYR A 876 43.23 4.94 9.37
N GLN A 877 42.33 5.84 8.96
CA GLN A 877 42.61 7.27 8.81
C GLN A 877 41.56 8.07 9.57
N VAL A 878 41.97 9.16 10.22
CA VAL A 878 41.11 9.96 11.12
C VAL A 878 39.82 10.41 10.41
N GLY A 879 38.66 10.06 10.97
CA GLY A 879 37.34 10.28 10.36
C GLY A 879 36.83 9.13 9.49
N GLY A 880 37.62 8.07 9.30
CA GLY A 880 37.20 6.83 8.66
C GLY A 880 36.15 6.06 9.50
N PRO A 881 35.42 5.13 8.87
CA PRO A 881 34.38 4.35 9.53
C PRO A 881 34.96 3.30 10.48
N LEU A 882 34.22 2.98 11.54
CA LEU A 882 34.52 1.89 12.46
C LEU A 882 33.73 0.64 12.06
N PHE A 883 34.42 -0.45 11.72
CA PHE A 883 33.83 -1.76 11.44
C PHE A 883 33.86 -2.59 12.73
N LEU A 884 32.71 -2.72 13.39
CA LEU A 884 32.54 -3.40 14.66
C LEU A 884 32.03 -4.82 14.44
N TYR A 885 32.90 -5.81 14.55
CA TYR A 885 32.50 -7.21 14.61
C TYR A 885 32.03 -7.59 16.02
N LEU A 886 30.81 -8.12 16.12
CA LEU A 886 30.21 -8.59 17.35
C LEU A 886 30.49 -10.07 17.57
N GLY A 887 31.39 -10.35 18.52
CA GLY A 887 31.73 -11.70 18.95
C GLY A 887 30.54 -12.45 19.54
N HIS A 888 30.68 -13.77 19.58
CA HIS A 888 29.62 -14.68 19.99
C HIS A 888 30.14 -15.74 20.97
N GLY A 889 29.72 -17.00 20.87
CA GLY A 889 29.88 -18.01 21.93
C GLY A 889 31.29 -18.52 22.21
N HIS A 890 32.34 -17.94 21.63
CA HIS A 890 33.75 -18.36 21.70
C HIS A 890 34.71 -17.17 21.57
N ASP A 891 36.01 -17.42 21.65
CA ASP A 891 37.06 -16.39 21.60
C ASP A 891 37.02 -15.57 20.30
N VAL A 892 36.80 -14.26 20.40
CA VAL A 892 36.67 -13.38 19.22
C VAL A 892 38.00 -13.22 18.46
N GLY A 893 39.13 -13.61 19.04
CA GLY A 893 40.40 -13.76 18.34
C GLY A 893 40.42 -14.91 17.32
N ILE A 894 39.46 -15.84 17.38
CA ILE A 894 39.21 -16.82 16.33
C ILE A 894 38.48 -16.13 15.17
N ASP A 895 37.39 -15.41 15.47
CA ASP A 895 36.59 -14.67 14.49
C ASP A 895 37.46 -13.67 13.71
N LEU A 896 38.38 -12.99 14.39
CA LEU A 896 39.40 -12.08 13.84
C LEU A 896 40.28 -12.74 12.76
N ASN A 897 40.62 -14.02 12.95
CA ASN A 897 41.43 -14.80 12.01
C ASN A 897 40.61 -15.45 10.88
N THR A 898 39.28 -15.47 10.95
CA THR A 898 38.42 -16.03 9.88
C THR A 898 37.64 -14.99 9.08
N THR A 899 37.37 -13.81 9.65
CA THR A 899 36.47 -12.80 9.05
C THR A 899 37.21 -11.88 8.06
N GLY A 900 37.62 -12.46 6.93
CA GLY A 900 38.37 -11.78 5.88
C GLY A 900 37.67 -10.57 5.26
N ILE A 901 36.33 -10.54 5.20
CA ILE A 901 35.60 -9.41 4.61
C ILE A 901 35.91 -8.06 5.30
N LEU A 902 36.16 -8.04 6.61
CA LEU A 902 36.60 -6.82 7.31
C LEU A 902 38.01 -6.40 6.87
N TRP A 903 38.94 -7.35 6.81
CA TRP A 903 40.35 -7.11 6.47
C TRP A 903 40.55 -6.64 5.03
N GLU A 904 39.89 -7.28 4.07
CA GLU A 904 40.00 -6.96 2.64
C GLU A 904 39.44 -5.57 2.32
N ASN A 905 38.37 -5.15 3.01
CA ASN A 905 37.74 -3.85 2.81
C ASN A 905 38.38 -2.72 3.63
N ALA A 906 39.12 -3.03 4.70
CA ALA A 906 39.69 -2.03 5.61
C ALA A 906 40.54 -0.97 4.90
N GLN A 907 41.38 -1.40 3.93
CA GLN A 907 42.26 -0.51 3.19
C GLN A 907 41.50 0.40 2.20
N GLU A 908 40.36 -0.02 1.65
CA GLU A 908 39.56 0.82 0.76
C GLU A 908 38.85 1.91 1.57
N PHE A 909 38.08 1.50 2.57
CA PHE A 909 37.26 2.39 3.39
C PHE A 909 38.04 3.22 4.42
N LYS A 910 39.35 2.96 4.61
CA LYS A 910 40.21 3.52 5.68
C LYS A 910 39.68 3.22 7.09
N ALA A 911 39.13 2.02 7.24
CA ALA A 911 38.34 1.66 8.40
C ALA A 911 39.20 1.30 9.61
N LEU A 912 38.66 1.57 10.80
CA LEU A 912 39.14 0.98 12.06
C LEU A 912 38.43 -0.36 12.25
N LEU A 913 39.17 -1.46 12.40
CA LEU A 913 38.57 -2.76 12.69
C LEU A 913 38.52 -2.99 14.21
N VAL A 914 37.37 -3.40 14.72
CA VAL A 914 37.16 -3.70 16.14
C VAL A 914 36.45 -5.04 16.27
N PHE A 915 37.05 -5.98 16.98
CA PHE A 915 36.48 -7.29 17.27
C PHE A 915 36.14 -7.37 18.77
N ALA A 916 34.87 -7.17 19.11
CA ALA A 916 34.42 -7.08 20.50
C ALA A 916 33.90 -8.42 21.02
N GLN A 917 34.40 -8.90 22.16
CA GLN A 917 34.00 -10.20 22.71
C GLN A 917 32.64 -10.12 23.45
N HIS A 918 31.87 -11.20 23.40
CA HIS A 918 30.63 -11.33 24.14
C HIS A 918 30.89 -11.51 25.65
N ARG A 919 30.06 -10.92 26.52
CA ARG A 919 30.16 -11.11 27.98
C ARG A 919 30.16 -12.59 28.39
N PHE A 920 30.87 -12.88 29.49
CA PHE A 920 31.11 -14.21 30.08
C PHE A 920 31.92 -15.22 29.24
N VAL A 921 32.35 -14.88 28.02
CA VAL A 921 33.27 -15.74 27.25
C VAL A 921 34.69 -15.61 27.82
N ASN A 922 35.46 -16.71 27.83
CA ASN A 922 36.79 -16.84 28.46
C ASN A 922 36.83 -16.55 29.98
N GLN A 923 35.69 -16.32 30.64
CA GLN A 923 35.59 -15.99 32.06
C GLN A 923 35.17 -17.19 32.91
N VAL A 924 35.68 -17.27 34.13
CA VAL A 924 35.32 -18.32 35.09
C VAL A 924 34.00 -17.94 35.78
N VAL A 925 32.88 -18.42 35.23
CA VAL A 925 31.54 -18.17 35.78
C VAL A 925 31.38 -18.85 37.17
N PRO A 926 31.27 -18.10 38.28
CA PRO A 926 31.18 -18.65 39.64
C PRO A 926 29.75 -19.09 39.99
N GLY A 927 29.30 -20.20 39.39
CA GLY A 927 27.99 -20.80 39.67
C GLY A 927 26.80 -20.13 38.98
N ASN A 928 25.61 -20.68 39.20
CA ASN A 928 24.39 -20.28 38.46
C ASN A 928 23.93 -18.84 38.75
N GLU A 929 24.29 -18.26 39.89
CA GLU A 929 23.80 -16.94 40.32
C GLU A 929 24.28 -15.81 39.40
N GLN A 930 25.52 -15.87 38.89
CA GLN A 930 26.02 -14.85 37.95
C GLN A 930 25.50 -15.00 36.51
N LEU A 931 24.89 -16.14 36.16
CA LEU A 931 24.31 -16.32 34.82
C LEU A 931 23.04 -15.48 34.60
N GLU A 932 22.42 -14.91 35.63
CA GLU A 932 21.25 -14.02 35.47
C GLU A 932 21.58 -12.75 34.65
N TYR A 933 22.86 -12.38 34.54
CA TYR A 933 23.35 -11.27 33.73
C TYR A 933 23.78 -11.68 32.30
N LEU A 934 23.63 -12.96 31.94
CA LEU A 934 23.85 -13.48 30.58
C LEU A 934 22.55 -13.38 29.78
N SER A 935 22.31 -12.20 29.22
CA SER A 935 21.17 -11.89 28.34
C SER A 935 21.66 -11.29 27.03
N SER A 936 20.83 -11.42 25.99
CA SER A 936 21.08 -10.84 24.67
C SER A 936 21.05 -9.31 24.68
N GLU A 937 20.17 -8.69 25.48
CA GLU A 937 20.12 -7.25 25.71
C GLU A 937 21.32 -6.71 26.49
N GLN A 938 21.81 -7.46 27.49
CA GLN A 938 22.99 -7.06 28.27
C GLN A 938 24.24 -6.99 27.37
N ALA A 939 24.42 -7.95 26.46
CA ALA A 939 25.49 -7.92 25.46
C ALA A 939 25.35 -6.74 24.48
N LEU A 940 24.14 -6.44 24.02
CA LEU A 940 23.89 -5.26 23.17
C LEU A 940 24.21 -3.95 23.88
N ALA A 941 23.95 -3.85 25.19
CA ALA A 941 24.31 -2.69 26.00
C ALA A 941 25.83 -2.57 26.22
N ASP A 942 26.55 -3.68 26.43
CA ASP A 942 28.03 -3.69 26.45
C ASP A 942 28.58 -3.10 25.13
N TYR A 943 28.13 -3.62 24.00
CA TYR A 943 28.56 -3.17 22.67
C TYR A 943 28.19 -1.70 22.40
N ALA A 944 27.04 -1.23 22.91
CA ALA A 944 26.65 0.17 22.81
C ALA A 944 27.60 1.10 23.59
N MET A 945 27.96 0.74 24.83
CA MET A 945 28.91 1.50 25.66
C MET A 945 30.34 1.48 25.09
N LEU A 946 30.84 0.31 24.68
CA LEU A 946 32.15 0.17 24.04
C LEU A 946 32.23 1.00 22.75
N LEU A 947 31.20 0.94 21.91
CA LEU A 947 31.16 1.72 20.67
C LEU A 947 31.13 3.22 20.94
N GLN A 948 30.42 3.71 21.96
CA GLN A 948 30.45 5.13 22.31
C GLN A 948 31.87 5.59 22.68
N GLN A 949 32.57 4.88 23.56
CA GLN A 949 33.96 5.20 23.90
C GLN A 949 34.84 5.23 22.66
N LEU A 950 34.77 4.19 21.81
CA LEU A 950 35.64 4.07 20.64
C LEU A 950 35.41 5.19 19.61
N LYS A 951 34.18 5.68 19.45
CA LYS A 951 33.90 6.84 18.59
C LYS A 951 34.60 8.11 19.10
N GLU A 952 34.53 8.35 20.40
CA GLU A 952 35.16 9.52 21.05
C GLU A 952 36.70 9.42 21.02
N GLU A 953 37.25 8.23 21.29
CA GLU A 953 38.69 7.94 21.33
C GLU A 953 39.35 8.04 19.93
N TRP A 954 38.74 7.43 18.91
CA TRP A 954 39.32 7.33 17.56
C TRP A 954 38.85 8.39 16.58
N LYS A 955 37.79 9.15 16.92
CA LYS A 955 37.12 10.15 16.07
C LYS A 955 36.46 9.55 14.83
N SER A 956 35.74 8.45 15.02
CA SER A 956 34.99 7.74 13.98
C SER A 956 33.48 7.88 14.17
N ASP A 957 32.90 8.98 13.72
CA ASP A 957 31.45 9.24 13.83
C ASP A 957 30.59 8.17 13.12
N ILE A 958 31.14 7.54 12.08
CA ILE A 958 30.51 6.48 11.29
C ILE A 958 30.90 5.11 11.86
N ALA A 959 29.93 4.24 12.13
CA ALA A 959 30.18 2.86 12.51
C ALA A 959 29.20 1.88 11.86
N ILE A 960 29.67 0.69 11.47
CA ILE A 960 28.89 -0.39 10.86
C ILE A 960 29.09 -1.64 11.72
N ALA A 961 27.99 -2.31 12.09
CA ALA A 961 28.04 -3.58 12.81
C ALA A 961 28.21 -4.75 11.84
N PHE A 962 29.02 -5.73 12.22
CA PHE A 962 29.21 -6.99 11.50
C PHE A 962 29.00 -8.15 12.47
N GLY A 963 28.49 -9.27 11.97
CA GLY A 963 28.51 -10.51 12.72
C GLY A 963 27.95 -11.68 11.93
N ALA A 964 28.41 -12.88 12.26
CA ALA A 964 27.90 -14.13 11.74
C ALA A 964 27.03 -14.85 12.78
N ALA A 965 26.07 -15.68 12.36
CA ALA A 965 25.26 -16.52 13.23
C ALA A 965 24.55 -15.71 14.35
N TYR A 966 24.80 -16.05 15.62
CA TYR A 966 24.34 -15.27 16.78
C TYR A 966 24.97 -13.85 16.82
N GLY A 967 26.22 -13.69 16.40
CA GLY A 967 26.83 -12.37 16.19
C GLY A 967 26.09 -11.55 15.14
N GLY A 968 25.58 -12.19 14.08
CA GLY A 968 24.76 -11.53 13.04
C GLY A 968 23.36 -11.15 13.53
N MET A 969 22.77 -11.97 14.40
CA MET A 969 21.55 -11.61 15.14
C MET A 969 21.81 -10.41 16.05
N LEU A 970 22.92 -10.39 16.79
CA LEU A 970 23.33 -9.24 17.60
C LEU A 970 23.61 -8.00 16.74
N ALA A 971 24.24 -8.12 15.57
CA ALA A 971 24.51 -6.99 14.67
C ALA A 971 23.19 -6.38 14.15
N THR A 972 22.25 -7.25 13.77
CA THR A 972 20.87 -6.88 13.45
C THR A 972 20.23 -6.11 14.60
N TRP A 973 20.23 -6.69 15.81
CA TRP A 973 19.54 -6.11 16.97
C TRP A 973 20.21 -4.83 17.50
N LEU A 974 21.53 -4.69 17.36
CA LEU A 974 22.26 -3.45 17.65
C LEU A 974 21.82 -2.34 16.69
N ARG A 975 21.66 -2.63 15.39
CA ARG A 975 21.12 -1.66 14.42
C ARG A 975 19.64 -1.34 14.65
N ILE A 976 18.84 -2.29 15.12
CA ILE A 976 17.42 -2.06 15.46
C ILE A 976 17.28 -1.17 16.71
N LYS A 977 17.99 -1.48 17.80
CA LYS A 977 17.81 -0.80 19.09
C LYS A 977 18.72 0.42 19.30
N TYR A 978 19.88 0.46 18.63
CA TYR A 978 20.86 1.56 18.70
C TYR A 978 21.20 2.14 17.31
N PRO A 979 20.22 2.51 16.46
CA PRO A 979 20.45 3.06 15.11
C PRO A 979 21.15 4.43 15.09
N HIS A 980 21.35 5.03 16.26
CA HIS A 980 22.14 6.26 16.47
C HIS A 980 23.63 5.98 16.70
N LEU A 981 24.00 4.75 17.09
CA LEU A 981 25.40 4.33 17.25
C LEU A 981 25.93 3.68 15.98
N VAL A 982 25.19 2.76 15.35
CA VAL A 982 25.58 2.12 14.08
C VAL A 982 24.70 2.57 12.92
N ILE A 983 25.31 3.01 11.82
CA ILE A 983 24.60 3.50 10.63
C ILE A 983 23.98 2.37 9.80
N GLY A 984 24.45 1.14 10.01
CA GLY A 984 23.95 -0.08 9.38
C GLY A 984 24.56 -1.33 10.00
N ALA A 985 24.09 -2.50 9.55
CA ALA A 985 24.62 -3.80 9.94
C ALA A 985 24.73 -4.77 8.75
N ILE A 986 25.73 -5.66 8.80
CA ILE A 986 25.85 -6.82 7.92
C ILE A 986 25.79 -8.08 8.80
N ALA A 987 24.79 -8.91 8.55
CA ALA A 987 24.36 -10.02 9.40
C ALA A 987 24.37 -11.33 8.60
N SER A 988 25.52 -11.98 8.57
CA SER A 988 25.69 -13.24 7.82
C SER A 988 25.11 -14.43 8.59
N SER A 989 24.43 -15.32 7.87
CA SER A 989 23.88 -16.58 8.36
C SER A 989 23.06 -16.44 9.65
N ALA A 990 22.33 -15.32 9.78
CA ALA A 990 21.66 -14.92 11.01
C ALA A 990 20.19 -15.41 11.04
N PRO A 991 19.81 -16.42 11.84
CA PRO A 991 18.46 -17.01 11.85
C PRO A 991 17.44 -16.16 12.66
N VAL A 992 17.38 -14.86 12.38
CA VAL A 992 16.55 -13.87 13.11
C VAL A 992 15.04 -14.12 13.01
N LEU A 993 14.59 -14.99 12.09
CA LEU A 993 13.18 -15.38 11.93
C LEU A 993 12.87 -16.75 12.53
N GLY A 994 13.86 -17.44 13.12
CA GLY A 994 13.72 -18.79 13.71
C GLY A 994 12.98 -18.86 15.04
N PHE A 995 12.54 -17.71 15.59
CA PHE A 995 11.94 -17.63 16.92
C PHE A 995 10.45 -17.99 16.95
N TYR A 996 10.02 -18.54 18.07
CA TYR A 996 8.61 -18.84 18.30
C TYR A 996 7.76 -17.57 18.17
N GLY A 997 6.64 -17.66 17.46
CA GLY A 997 5.80 -16.50 17.09
C GLY A 997 6.12 -15.86 15.73
N GLN A 998 7.25 -16.17 15.07
CA GLN A 998 7.58 -15.68 13.71
C GLN A 998 7.21 -16.65 12.58
N SER A 999 6.49 -17.73 12.91
CA SER A 999 6.25 -18.92 12.06
C SER A 999 7.56 -19.51 11.50
N PRO A 1000 8.47 -19.99 12.36
CA PRO A 1000 9.76 -20.54 11.94
C PRO A 1000 9.62 -21.89 11.22
N ASP A 1001 10.51 -22.15 10.27
CA ASP A 1001 10.63 -23.48 9.64
C ASP A 1001 11.47 -24.38 10.56
N VAL A 1002 10.76 -25.13 11.40
CA VAL A 1002 11.35 -26.07 12.36
C VAL A 1002 12.06 -27.26 11.70
N GLU A 1003 11.81 -27.56 10.42
CA GLU A 1003 12.39 -28.70 9.69
C GLU A 1003 13.59 -28.31 8.80
N ALA A 1004 13.73 -27.03 8.43
CA ALA A 1004 14.78 -26.52 7.55
C ALA A 1004 16.19 -27.01 7.93
N ASN A 1005 16.49 -27.10 9.22
CA ASN A 1005 17.80 -27.53 9.70
C ASN A 1005 18.09 -29.00 9.35
N ALA A 1006 17.16 -29.92 9.60
CA ALA A 1006 17.31 -31.33 9.26
C ALA A 1006 17.26 -31.57 7.73
N ARG A 1007 16.40 -30.81 7.04
CA ARG A 1007 16.21 -30.86 5.59
C ARG A 1007 17.46 -30.42 4.81
N THR A 1008 18.11 -29.33 5.23
CA THR A 1008 19.35 -28.81 4.59
C THR A 1008 20.53 -29.77 4.80
N ILE A 1009 20.76 -30.27 6.02
CA ILE A 1009 21.84 -31.25 6.27
C ILE A 1009 21.62 -32.54 5.44
N THR A 1010 20.35 -32.86 5.10
CA THR A 1010 20.01 -33.99 4.20
C THR A 1010 20.23 -33.65 2.72
N TYR A 1011 20.03 -32.39 2.30
CA TYR A 1011 20.36 -31.90 0.96
C TYR A 1011 21.88 -31.97 0.71
N ASP A 1012 22.70 -31.53 1.66
CA ASP A 1012 24.17 -31.63 1.62
C ASP A 1012 24.68 -33.07 1.48
N ALA A 1013 23.96 -34.03 2.08
CA ALA A 1013 24.25 -35.47 1.98
C ALA A 1013 23.65 -36.14 0.72
N SER A 1014 23.06 -35.36 -0.19
CA SER A 1014 22.39 -35.87 -1.39
C SER A 1014 23.27 -35.84 -2.65
N PRO A 1015 22.93 -36.62 -3.69
CA PRO A 1015 23.56 -36.52 -5.01
C PRO A 1015 23.44 -35.16 -5.69
N VAL A 1016 22.49 -34.30 -5.28
CA VAL A 1016 22.33 -32.95 -5.86
C VAL A 1016 23.44 -32.03 -5.37
N ALA A 1017 23.85 -32.14 -4.10
CA ALA A 1017 25.05 -31.52 -3.53
C ALA A 1017 26.36 -32.29 -3.85
N GLY A 1018 26.30 -33.30 -4.74
CA GLY A 1018 27.46 -34.06 -5.19
C GLY A 1018 27.93 -35.19 -4.26
N ALA A 1019 27.15 -35.55 -3.22
CA ALA A 1019 27.43 -36.69 -2.35
C ALA A 1019 27.02 -38.04 -2.98
N HIS A 1020 27.51 -39.15 -2.43
CA HIS A 1020 27.17 -40.48 -2.96
C HIS A 1020 25.72 -40.92 -2.64
N PRO A 1021 25.00 -41.58 -3.58
CA PRO A 1021 23.57 -41.88 -3.44
C PRO A 1021 23.21 -42.84 -2.30
N ASN A 1022 24.16 -43.64 -1.83
CA ASN A 1022 23.97 -44.56 -0.70
C ASN A 1022 24.18 -43.89 0.68
N CYS A 1023 24.60 -42.62 0.73
CA CYS A 1023 24.85 -41.92 2.00
C CYS A 1023 23.58 -41.81 2.87
N ILE A 1024 22.52 -41.18 2.35
CA ILE A 1024 21.23 -41.03 3.03
C ILE A 1024 20.60 -42.40 3.41
N PRO A 1025 20.51 -43.41 2.53
CA PRO A 1025 20.05 -44.76 2.89
C PRO A 1025 20.82 -45.42 4.02
N ASN A 1026 22.16 -45.33 4.01
CA ASN A 1026 23.00 -45.89 5.07
C ASN A 1026 22.76 -45.18 6.42
N ILE A 1027 22.73 -43.84 6.44
CA ILE A 1027 22.46 -43.07 7.66
C ILE A 1027 21.06 -43.38 8.21
N ARG A 1028 20.00 -43.37 7.38
CA ARG A 1028 18.64 -43.76 7.80
C ARG A 1028 18.57 -45.18 8.39
N ALA A 1029 19.27 -46.14 7.79
CA ALA A 1029 19.31 -47.51 8.31
C ALA A 1029 19.99 -47.61 9.69
N THR A 1030 20.96 -46.75 9.97
CA THR A 1030 21.81 -46.80 11.18
C THR A 1030 21.01 -46.62 12.46
N TRP A 1031 20.04 -45.71 12.50
CA TRP A 1031 19.22 -45.42 13.69
C TRP A 1031 18.52 -46.68 14.22
N SER A 1032 17.94 -47.48 13.32
CA SER A 1032 17.28 -48.74 13.68
C SER A 1032 18.24 -49.74 14.35
N LYS A 1033 19.51 -49.78 13.89
CA LYS A 1033 20.54 -50.69 14.42
C LYS A 1033 21.04 -50.24 15.79
N ILE A 1034 21.23 -48.93 15.99
CA ILE A 1034 21.61 -48.37 17.30
C ILE A 1034 20.51 -48.68 18.32
N ILE A 1035 19.25 -48.36 18.02
CA ILE A 1035 18.10 -48.62 18.92
C ILE A 1035 17.94 -50.12 19.21
N GLN A 1036 18.17 -51.00 18.22
CA GLN A 1036 18.07 -52.45 18.43
C GLN A 1036 19.23 -53.00 19.29
N ALA A 1037 20.47 -52.56 19.04
CA ALA A 1037 21.65 -52.99 19.79
C ALA A 1037 21.63 -52.47 21.24
N ALA A 1038 21.17 -51.23 21.44
CA ALA A 1038 21.08 -50.57 22.74
C ALA A 1038 20.30 -51.34 23.82
N LYS A 1039 19.34 -52.18 23.42
CA LYS A 1039 18.49 -52.97 24.35
C LYS A 1039 19.21 -54.13 25.04
N SER A 1040 20.45 -54.46 24.65
CA SER A 1040 21.17 -55.64 25.17
C SER A 1040 22.60 -55.31 25.59
N ASN A 1041 23.08 -55.86 26.70
CA ASN A 1041 24.48 -55.67 27.14
C ASN A 1041 25.49 -56.03 26.02
N ALA A 1042 25.25 -57.12 25.28
CA ALA A 1042 26.10 -57.52 24.17
C ALA A 1042 26.06 -56.53 22.99
N GLY A 1043 24.88 -55.97 22.66
CA GLY A 1043 24.74 -54.95 21.61
C GLY A 1043 25.36 -53.60 22.02
N ARG A 1044 25.21 -53.19 23.28
CA ARG A 1044 25.86 -51.99 23.83
C ARG A 1044 27.39 -52.08 23.77
N GLN A 1045 27.96 -53.24 24.11
CA GLN A 1045 29.39 -53.51 23.93
C GLN A 1045 29.81 -53.51 22.45
N ARG A 1046 28.98 -54.04 21.52
CA ARG A 1046 29.24 -53.90 20.07
C ARG A 1046 29.22 -52.44 19.60
N LEU A 1047 28.33 -51.58 20.11
CA LEU A 1047 28.31 -50.16 19.78
C LEU A 1047 29.58 -49.43 20.26
N ILE A 1048 30.00 -49.67 21.51
CA ILE A 1048 31.26 -49.15 22.07
C ILE A 1048 32.45 -49.57 21.20
N GLN A 1049 32.52 -50.84 20.78
CA GLN A 1049 33.58 -51.34 19.93
C GLN A 1049 33.51 -50.77 18.50
N ALA A 1050 32.34 -50.76 17.86
CA ALA A 1050 32.18 -50.34 16.47
C ALA A 1050 32.48 -48.85 16.27
N PHE A 1051 32.08 -47.99 17.21
CA PHE A 1051 32.38 -46.56 17.19
C PHE A 1051 33.74 -46.20 17.82
N HIS A 1052 34.57 -47.16 18.24
CA HIS A 1052 35.83 -46.91 18.96
C HIS A 1052 35.66 -45.93 20.14
N LEU A 1053 34.60 -46.09 20.94
CA LEU A 1053 34.36 -45.22 22.09
C LEU A 1053 35.41 -45.46 23.18
N CYS A 1054 35.82 -44.40 23.88
CA CYS A 1054 36.87 -44.50 24.90
C CYS A 1054 36.46 -45.42 26.07
N PRO A 1055 37.39 -46.11 26.75
CA PRO A 1055 37.07 -47.17 27.72
C PRO A 1055 36.14 -46.78 28.88
N ASN A 1056 36.08 -45.49 29.23
CA ASN A 1056 35.23 -44.96 30.29
C ASN A 1056 33.82 -44.54 29.80
N SER A 1057 33.52 -44.73 28.50
CA SER A 1057 32.24 -44.33 27.89
C SER A 1057 31.12 -45.28 28.32
N PHE A 1058 30.25 -44.81 29.21
CA PHE A 1058 29.08 -45.55 29.64
C PHE A 1058 27.96 -45.45 28.60
N LEU A 1059 27.46 -46.59 28.12
CA LEU A 1059 26.29 -46.67 27.25
C LEU A 1059 25.26 -47.65 27.85
N ASP A 1060 24.02 -47.20 28.02
CA ASP A 1060 22.87 -48.00 28.47
C ASP A 1060 21.69 -47.88 27.47
N GLU A 1061 20.45 -48.14 27.91
CA GLU A 1061 19.25 -48.01 27.07
C GLU A 1061 18.64 -46.60 27.11
N GLN A 1062 18.96 -45.80 28.14
CA GLN A 1062 18.45 -44.45 28.35
C GLN A 1062 19.31 -43.39 27.64
N ASN A 1063 20.64 -43.59 27.62
CA ASN A 1063 21.59 -42.67 26.97
C ASN A 1063 22.02 -43.08 25.56
N ALA A 1064 21.46 -44.16 24.98
CA ALA A 1064 21.70 -44.53 23.59
C ALA A 1064 21.34 -43.41 22.58
N MET A 1065 20.44 -42.51 22.97
CA MET A 1065 20.11 -41.29 22.23
C MET A 1065 21.29 -40.30 22.15
N ASP A 1066 22.23 -40.31 23.10
CA ASP A 1066 23.40 -39.41 23.09
C ASP A 1066 24.37 -39.80 21.97
N LEU A 1067 24.51 -41.10 21.66
CA LEU A 1067 25.26 -41.57 20.49
C LEU A 1067 24.58 -41.14 19.17
N MET A 1068 23.25 -41.14 19.12
CA MET A 1068 22.50 -40.69 17.94
C MET A 1068 22.62 -39.17 17.73
N GLN A 1069 22.53 -38.40 18.82
CA GLN A 1069 22.78 -36.95 18.82
C GLN A 1069 24.24 -36.61 18.47
N TRP A 1070 25.21 -37.43 18.89
CA TRP A 1070 26.63 -37.27 18.56
C TRP A 1070 26.90 -37.47 17.06
N ILE A 1071 26.32 -38.51 16.44
CA ILE A 1071 26.39 -38.70 14.98
C ILE A 1071 25.72 -37.52 14.24
N GLN A 1072 24.54 -37.09 14.69
CA GLN A 1072 23.82 -35.96 14.11
C GLN A 1072 24.58 -34.63 14.25
N HIS A 1073 25.26 -34.40 15.38
CA HIS A 1073 26.07 -33.21 15.62
C HIS A 1073 27.22 -33.11 14.61
N ALA A 1074 27.95 -34.19 14.34
CA ALA A 1074 28.99 -34.21 13.31
C ALA A 1074 28.45 -33.75 11.94
N TYR A 1075 27.32 -34.31 11.50
CA TYR A 1075 26.69 -33.93 10.23
C TYR A 1075 26.23 -32.46 10.22
N SER A 1076 25.66 -31.96 11.31
CA SER A 1076 25.27 -30.54 11.46
C SER A 1076 26.48 -29.60 11.38
N SER A 1077 27.58 -29.93 12.06
CA SER A 1077 28.82 -29.14 12.03
C SER A 1077 29.56 -29.22 10.69
N MET A 1078 29.49 -30.34 9.98
CA MET A 1078 30.03 -30.46 8.63
C MET A 1078 29.19 -29.69 7.60
N ALA A 1079 27.86 -29.67 7.72
CA ALA A 1079 26.98 -28.87 6.85
C ALA A 1079 27.22 -27.36 7.04
N MET A 1080 27.28 -26.89 8.30
CA MET A 1080 27.69 -25.50 8.57
C MET A 1080 29.07 -25.18 7.99
N GLY A 1081 30.00 -26.14 8.01
CA GLY A 1081 31.35 -26.00 7.45
C GLY A 1081 31.52 -26.48 6.02
N ASN A 1082 30.46 -26.57 5.20
CA ASN A 1082 30.49 -27.27 3.91
C ASN A 1082 31.17 -26.50 2.76
N TYR A 1083 32.31 -25.88 3.05
CA TYR A 1083 33.01 -24.94 2.17
C TYR A 1083 33.71 -25.63 0.97
N PRO A 1084 33.88 -24.92 -0.16
CA PRO A 1084 34.63 -25.42 -1.34
C PRO A 1084 36.15 -25.58 -1.11
N PHE A 1085 36.67 -25.21 0.05
CA PHE A 1085 38.08 -25.30 0.43
C PHE A 1085 38.24 -25.84 1.86
N SER A 1086 39.45 -26.29 2.19
CA SER A 1086 39.76 -26.80 3.53
C SER A 1086 39.80 -25.64 4.54
N SER A 1087 39.16 -25.82 5.71
CA SER A 1087 38.95 -24.74 6.69
C SER A 1087 38.97 -25.25 8.14
N SER A 1088 39.51 -24.44 9.05
CA SER A 1088 39.51 -24.67 10.50
C SER A 1088 38.37 -23.94 11.24
N CYS A 1089 37.56 -23.15 10.52
CA CYS A 1089 36.54 -22.25 11.08
C CYS A 1089 35.57 -22.98 12.04
N MET A 1090 34.93 -24.07 11.58
CA MET A 1090 33.98 -24.86 12.40
C MET A 1090 34.65 -25.77 13.46
N LEU A 1091 35.98 -25.74 13.55
CA LEU A 1091 36.78 -26.48 14.52
C LEU A 1091 37.49 -25.54 15.52
N HIS A 1092 37.23 -24.23 15.45
CA HIS A 1092 37.84 -23.21 16.32
C HIS A 1092 39.38 -23.27 16.35
N GLY A 1093 40.00 -23.77 15.27
CA GLY A 1093 41.45 -23.94 15.14
C GLY A 1093 42.02 -25.35 15.42
N ASP A 1094 41.28 -26.29 16.03
CA ASP A 1094 41.82 -27.64 16.31
C ASP A 1094 41.71 -28.59 15.11
N GLY A 1095 42.55 -28.34 14.11
CA GLY A 1095 42.58 -29.07 12.85
C GLY A 1095 41.81 -28.37 11.73
N GLN A 1096 41.62 -29.08 10.61
CA GLN A 1096 40.98 -28.57 9.40
C GLN A 1096 40.03 -29.62 8.83
N LEU A 1097 38.81 -29.19 8.49
CA LEU A 1097 37.90 -29.96 7.65
C LEU A 1097 38.44 -29.93 6.20
N PRO A 1098 38.25 -31.00 5.41
CA PRO A 1098 38.53 -30.98 3.96
C PRO A 1098 37.56 -30.04 3.23
N ALA A 1099 37.78 -29.81 1.93
CA ALA A 1099 36.76 -29.22 1.07
C ALA A 1099 35.53 -30.15 0.98
N TYR A 1100 34.33 -29.58 1.02
CA TYR A 1100 33.05 -30.29 1.06
C TYR A 1100 33.01 -31.45 2.08
N PRO A 1101 33.16 -31.18 3.39
CA PRO A 1101 33.25 -32.21 4.44
C PRO A 1101 32.05 -33.16 4.50
N VAL A 1102 30.82 -32.73 4.16
CA VAL A 1102 29.66 -33.64 4.10
C VAL A 1102 29.83 -34.67 2.98
N ARG A 1103 30.34 -34.25 1.82
CA ARG A 1103 30.69 -35.13 0.71
C ARG A 1103 31.81 -36.11 1.11
N ALA A 1104 32.89 -35.61 1.71
CA ALA A 1104 33.99 -36.45 2.18
C ALA A 1104 33.55 -37.47 3.27
N ALA A 1105 32.57 -37.11 4.11
CA ALA A 1105 31.95 -38.04 5.05
C ALA A 1105 31.06 -39.08 4.35
N CYS A 1106 30.38 -38.70 3.26
CA CYS A 1106 29.57 -39.60 2.44
C CYS A 1106 30.39 -40.56 1.54
N ASP A 1107 31.67 -40.29 1.25
CA ASP A 1107 32.55 -41.19 0.49
C ASP A 1107 32.71 -42.55 1.19
N TYR A 1108 32.80 -42.55 2.54
CA TYR A 1108 32.80 -43.79 3.35
C TYR A 1108 31.48 -44.56 3.31
N LEU A 1109 30.40 -43.94 2.81
CA LEU A 1109 29.06 -44.49 2.70
C LEU A 1109 28.63 -44.69 1.23
N ALA A 1110 29.59 -44.69 0.31
CA ALA A 1110 29.34 -44.80 -1.13
C ALA A 1110 28.75 -46.16 -1.57
N ALA A 1111 29.01 -47.22 -0.83
CA ALA A 1111 28.45 -48.56 -1.07
C ALA A 1111 27.27 -48.86 -0.12
N ASP A 1112 26.33 -49.70 -0.56
CA ASP A 1112 25.26 -50.19 0.32
C ASP A 1112 25.83 -51.04 1.46
N HIS A 1113 25.52 -50.64 2.70
CA HIS A 1113 25.89 -51.35 3.91
C HIS A 1113 24.67 -51.76 4.76
N THR A 1114 23.45 -51.45 4.31
CA THR A 1114 22.19 -51.66 5.05
C THR A 1114 21.96 -53.12 5.47
N SER A 1115 22.48 -54.07 4.68
CA SER A 1115 22.41 -55.51 4.93
C SER A 1115 23.32 -56.03 6.05
N SER A 1116 24.29 -55.23 6.56
CA SER A 1116 25.32 -55.72 7.49
C SER A 1116 25.61 -54.72 8.60
N GLU A 1117 25.07 -54.97 9.80
CA GLU A 1117 25.23 -54.17 11.02
C GLU A 1117 26.69 -53.73 11.25
N THR A 1118 27.64 -54.67 11.24
CA THR A 1118 29.06 -54.38 11.49
C THR A 1118 29.72 -53.52 10.41
N LYS A 1119 29.36 -53.70 9.13
CA LYS A 1119 29.89 -52.84 8.05
C LYS A 1119 29.32 -51.44 8.15
N LEU A 1120 28.01 -51.33 8.36
CA LEU A 1120 27.31 -50.05 8.47
C LEU A 1120 27.85 -49.20 9.62
N LEU A 1121 27.91 -49.75 10.83
CA LEU A 1121 28.38 -49.02 12.02
C LEU A 1121 29.85 -48.59 11.89
N ASN A 1122 30.71 -49.43 11.32
CA ASN A 1122 32.11 -49.06 11.05
C ASN A 1122 32.21 -47.95 9.99
N ALA A 1123 31.43 -48.00 8.93
CA ALA A 1123 31.44 -46.98 7.87
C ALA A 1123 30.92 -45.63 8.39
N VAL A 1124 29.89 -45.63 9.24
CA VAL A 1124 29.40 -44.40 9.89
C VAL A 1124 30.42 -43.85 10.90
N ARG A 1125 31.21 -44.69 11.57
CA ARG A 1125 32.36 -44.22 12.39
C ARG A 1125 33.36 -43.43 11.53
N GLU A 1126 33.82 -43.99 10.41
CA GLU A 1126 34.79 -43.29 9.54
C GLU A 1126 34.18 -42.01 8.95
N SER A 1127 32.89 -42.05 8.60
CA SER A 1127 32.12 -40.90 8.12
C SER A 1127 32.13 -39.73 9.11
N VAL A 1128 31.79 -39.95 10.39
CA VAL A 1128 31.81 -38.87 11.41
C VAL A 1128 33.21 -38.53 11.92
N ALA A 1129 34.21 -39.38 11.69
CA ALA A 1129 35.61 -39.09 12.01
C ALA A 1129 36.21 -37.97 11.14
N ILE A 1130 35.59 -37.61 10.01
CA ILE A 1130 35.94 -36.38 9.26
C ILE A 1130 35.82 -35.12 10.13
N TYR A 1131 34.84 -35.07 11.03
CA TYR A 1131 34.70 -34.02 12.04
C TYR A 1131 35.50 -34.36 13.30
N TYR A 1132 35.16 -35.47 13.97
CA TYR A 1132 35.69 -35.78 15.31
C TYR A 1132 37.17 -36.19 15.36
N ASN A 1133 37.83 -36.43 14.21
CA ASN A 1133 39.27 -36.69 14.13
C ASN A 1133 39.96 -35.82 13.06
N ALA A 1134 39.45 -34.62 12.80
CA ALA A 1134 40.06 -33.67 11.86
C ALA A 1134 41.52 -33.31 12.23
N SER A 1135 41.83 -33.26 13.53
CA SER A 1135 43.19 -33.07 14.05
C SER A 1135 44.11 -34.27 13.85
N LYS A 1136 43.56 -35.46 13.53
CA LYS A 1136 44.23 -36.77 13.38
C LYS A 1136 44.97 -37.26 14.63
N ARG A 1137 44.58 -36.74 15.81
CA ARG A 1137 45.18 -37.07 17.12
C ARG A 1137 44.37 -38.09 17.92
N GLU A 1138 43.07 -38.23 17.62
CA GLU A 1138 42.15 -39.00 18.45
C GLU A 1138 42.33 -40.51 18.29
N LYS A 1139 42.39 -41.20 19.42
CA LYS A 1139 42.61 -42.66 19.54
C LYS A 1139 41.34 -43.42 19.89
N CYS A 1140 40.35 -42.72 20.42
CA CYS A 1140 39.01 -43.19 20.74
C CYS A 1140 38.10 -41.96 20.85
N PHE A 1141 36.79 -42.13 20.67
CA PHE A 1141 35.84 -41.02 20.78
C PHE A 1141 35.16 -40.98 22.15
N THR A 1142 34.96 -39.78 22.69
CA THR A 1142 34.17 -39.56 23.91
C THR A 1142 32.73 -39.20 23.55
N LEU A 1143 31.76 -39.88 24.16
CA LEU A 1143 30.36 -39.45 24.09
C LEU A 1143 30.13 -38.28 25.03
N GLY A 1144 30.02 -37.10 24.44
CA GLY A 1144 29.72 -35.86 25.13
C GLY A 1144 29.94 -34.69 24.21
N THR A 1145 28.87 -33.96 23.87
CA THR A 1145 29.03 -32.60 23.36
C THR A 1145 29.70 -31.77 24.45
N GLN A 1146 30.71 -30.97 24.11
CA GLN A 1146 31.09 -29.83 24.96
C GLN A 1146 29.92 -28.84 24.91
N LYS A 1147 28.94 -29.03 25.81
CA LYS A 1147 27.75 -28.19 25.86
C LYS A 1147 28.18 -26.81 26.36
N ASN A 1148 28.35 -25.89 25.40
CA ASN A 1148 28.65 -24.48 25.68
C ASN A 1148 27.60 -23.96 26.67
N ALA A 1149 28.02 -23.79 27.92
CA ALA A 1149 27.13 -23.51 29.04
C ALA A 1149 26.37 -22.20 28.84
N LEU A 1150 27.02 -21.23 28.19
CA LEU A 1150 26.45 -19.93 27.85
C LEU A 1150 25.30 -20.09 26.86
N TRP A 1151 25.49 -20.86 25.79
CA TRP A 1151 24.46 -21.06 24.76
C TRP A 1151 23.28 -21.92 25.25
N ASP A 1152 23.56 -22.97 26.03
CA ASP A 1152 22.53 -23.82 26.64
C ASP A 1152 21.71 -23.07 27.71
N TYR A 1153 22.30 -22.06 28.37
CA TYR A 1153 21.57 -21.12 29.22
C TYR A 1153 20.72 -20.14 28.39
N LEU A 1154 21.31 -19.44 27.42
CA LEU A 1154 20.60 -18.48 26.54
C LEU A 1154 19.41 -19.12 25.81
N THR A 1155 19.55 -20.35 25.30
CA THR A 1155 18.46 -21.12 24.68
C THR A 1155 17.32 -21.42 25.66
N CYS A 1156 17.66 -21.58 26.95
CA CYS A 1156 16.71 -21.83 28.04
C CYS A 1156 16.06 -20.56 28.63
N THR A 1157 16.59 -19.37 28.36
CA THR A 1157 16.07 -18.10 28.90
C THR A 1157 15.42 -17.20 27.86
N GLU A 1158 15.96 -17.10 26.64
CA GLU A 1158 15.61 -16.05 25.66
C GLU A 1158 15.60 -16.54 24.21
N LEU A 1159 16.62 -17.31 23.83
CA LEU A 1159 16.94 -17.65 22.45
C LEU A 1159 16.35 -19.01 22.04
N TYR A 1160 15.07 -19.23 22.33
CA TYR A 1160 14.41 -20.51 22.03
C TYR A 1160 14.13 -20.65 20.53
N LEU A 1161 15.00 -21.42 19.87
CA LEU A 1161 14.94 -21.76 18.44
C LEU A 1161 14.48 -23.22 18.28
N PRO A 1162 13.17 -23.49 18.10
CA PRO A 1162 12.66 -24.85 17.95
C PRO A 1162 13.18 -25.52 16.67
N LYS A 1163 13.49 -26.81 16.75
CA LYS A 1163 13.94 -27.66 15.64
C LYS A 1163 13.28 -29.03 15.73
N GLN A 1164 12.87 -29.60 14.60
CA GLN A 1164 12.35 -30.96 14.50
C GLN A 1164 12.88 -31.69 13.27
N GLN A 1165 12.65 -33.00 13.27
CA GLN A 1165 13.01 -33.93 12.20
C GLN A 1165 11.95 -35.04 12.15
N ASN A 1166 11.54 -35.40 10.94
CA ASN A 1166 10.43 -36.32 10.69
C ASN A 1166 10.91 -37.71 10.22
N GLY A 1167 12.16 -37.81 9.72
CA GLY A 1167 12.77 -39.05 9.22
C GLY A 1167 12.26 -39.52 7.86
N VAL A 1168 11.42 -38.71 7.19
CA VAL A 1168 10.81 -38.95 5.88
C VAL A 1168 11.43 -38.05 4.82
N ASP A 1169 11.54 -36.76 5.12
CA ASP A 1169 12.17 -35.74 4.26
C ASP A 1169 13.64 -35.50 4.65
N ASP A 1170 14.02 -35.85 5.88
CA ASP A 1170 15.39 -35.78 6.40
C ASP A 1170 16.01 -37.18 6.62
N MET A 1171 17.34 -37.27 6.75
CA MET A 1171 18.05 -38.54 6.95
C MET A 1171 18.14 -39.02 8.40
N PHE A 1172 17.60 -38.27 9.37
CA PHE A 1172 17.71 -38.57 10.79
C PHE A 1172 16.58 -39.49 11.28
N TYR A 1173 16.50 -39.65 12.60
CA TYR A 1173 15.41 -40.37 13.29
C TYR A 1173 14.29 -39.39 13.62
N ASN A 1174 13.02 -39.79 13.57
CA ASN A 1174 11.91 -38.91 13.96
C ASN A 1174 12.10 -38.39 15.39
N ALA A 1175 12.09 -37.07 15.54
CA ALA A 1175 12.04 -36.35 16.81
C ALA A 1175 11.34 -34.99 16.61
N HIS A 1176 10.09 -34.92 17.07
CA HIS A 1176 9.34 -33.67 17.17
C HIS A 1176 9.83 -32.80 18.35
N PHE A 1177 9.82 -31.48 18.18
CA PHE A 1177 10.14 -30.57 19.29
C PHE A 1177 9.06 -30.64 20.38
N ASN A 1178 9.43 -30.46 21.65
CA ASN A 1178 8.49 -30.54 22.77
C ASN A 1178 8.82 -29.47 23.81
N MET A 1179 8.20 -28.30 23.64
CA MET A 1179 8.41 -27.12 24.47
C MET A 1179 8.15 -27.36 25.97
N THR A 1180 7.27 -28.31 26.33
CA THR A 1180 7.05 -28.70 27.73
C THR A 1180 8.25 -29.44 28.29
N ALA A 1181 8.77 -30.45 27.58
CA ALA A 1181 9.97 -31.18 27.97
C ALA A 1181 11.24 -30.31 27.92
N ASP A 1182 11.31 -29.35 26.99
CA ASP A 1182 12.36 -28.33 26.94
C ASP A 1182 12.32 -27.43 28.19
N SER A 1183 11.14 -26.92 28.55
CA SER A 1183 10.95 -26.10 29.76
C SER A 1183 11.28 -26.87 31.04
N GLU A 1184 10.86 -28.15 31.15
CA GLU A 1184 11.23 -29.03 32.26
C GLU A 1184 12.75 -29.25 32.34
N ARG A 1185 13.44 -29.43 31.21
CA ARG A 1185 14.91 -29.53 31.16
C ARG A 1185 15.56 -28.24 31.68
N CYS A 1186 15.11 -27.08 31.22
CA CYS A 1186 15.63 -25.78 31.64
C CYS A 1186 15.41 -25.55 33.15
N LYS A 1187 14.19 -25.80 33.65
CA LYS A 1187 13.84 -25.67 35.06
C LYS A 1187 14.57 -26.67 35.95
N LYS A 1188 14.86 -27.88 35.45
CA LYS A 1188 15.68 -28.89 36.15
C LYS A 1188 17.15 -28.48 36.24
N LYS A 1189 17.76 -28.06 35.12
CA LYS A 1189 19.21 -27.77 35.01
C LYS A 1189 19.58 -26.39 35.56
N TRP A 1190 18.95 -25.33 35.03
CA TRP A 1190 19.34 -23.94 35.26
C TRP A 1190 18.47 -23.21 36.30
N LYS A 1191 17.32 -23.79 36.67
CA LYS A 1191 16.30 -23.20 37.56
C LYS A 1191 15.52 -22.01 36.98
N VAL A 1192 15.70 -21.71 35.70
CA VAL A 1192 14.93 -20.72 34.93
C VAL A 1192 13.69 -21.37 34.30
N GLU A 1193 12.70 -20.54 33.95
CA GLU A 1193 11.56 -20.95 33.12
C GLU A 1193 11.73 -20.43 31.69
N LEU A 1194 11.33 -21.24 30.71
CA LEU A 1194 11.51 -20.95 29.29
C LEU A 1194 10.59 -19.79 28.85
N ARG A 1195 11.16 -18.74 28.23
CA ARG A 1195 10.42 -17.60 27.66
C ARG A 1195 10.41 -17.66 26.12
N PRO A 1196 9.64 -18.57 25.48
CA PRO A 1196 9.79 -18.89 24.06
C PRO A 1196 9.48 -17.70 23.11
N LEU A 1197 8.63 -16.76 23.53
CA LEU A 1197 8.28 -15.57 22.77
C LEU A 1197 9.25 -14.39 22.97
N TRP A 1198 10.25 -14.50 23.86
CA TRP A 1198 11.02 -13.35 24.34
C TRP A 1198 11.74 -12.58 23.22
N ALA A 1199 12.59 -13.26 22.43
CA ALA A 1199 13.27 -12.64 21.30
C ALA A 1199 12.29 -12.02 20.27
N SER A 1200 11.16 -12.70 20.00
CA SER A 1200 10.09 -12.19 19.13
C SER A 1200 9.38 -10.95 19.69
N THR A 1201 9.31 -10.79 21.01
CA THR A 1201 8.69 -9.63 21.68
C THR A 1201 9.67 -8.46 21.80
N VAL A 1202 10.93 -8.71 22.18
CA VAL A 1202 11.95 -7.67 22.37
C VAL A 1202 12.44 -7.12 21.03
N TYR A 1203 12.68 -7.98 20.05
CA TYR A 1203 13.24 -7.62 18.75
C TYR A 1203 12.22 -7.58 17.61
N GLY A 1204 10.94 -7.91 17.87
CA GLY A 1204 9.79 -7.73 16.96
C GLY A 1204 9.80 -8.52 15.63
N GLY A 1205 10.91 -9.18 15.29
CA GLY A 1205 11.04 -10.09 14.16
C GLY A 1205 10.63 -9.49 12.81
N ARG A 1206 9.75 -10.17 12.07
CA ARG A 1206 9.37 -9.79 10.70
C ARG A 1206 8.74 -8.41 10.58
N ASP A 1207 8.12 -7.86 11.64
CA ASP A 1207 7.49 -6.53 11.57
C ASP A 1207 8.45 -5.40 11.93
N GLU A 1208 9.30 -5.59 12.95
CA GLU A 1208 10.39 -4.64 13.26
C GLU A 1208 11.38 -4.54 12.09
N LEU A 1209 11.70 -5.66 11.42
CA LEU A 1209 12.56 -5.66 10.23
C LEU A 1209 11.97 -4.89 9.04
N LYS A 1210 10.65 -4.68 8.97
CA LYS A 1210 10.01 -3.80 7.95
C LYS A 1210 10.09 -2.32 8.32
N ALA A 1211 10.16 -2.00 9.62
CA ALA A 1211 10.37 -0.65 10.13
C ALA A 1211 11.87 -0.26 10.17
N SER A 1212 12.75 -1.25 10.15
CA SER A 1212 14.21 -1.11 10.19
C SER A 1212 14.80 -0.63 8.85
N SER A 1213 16.08 -0.22 8.90
CA SER A 1213 16.84 0.24 7.73
C SER A 1213 18.32 -0.04 7.86
N ASN A 1214 19.00 -0.16 6.71
CA ASN A 1214 20.43 -0.40 6.55
C ASN A 1214 20.88 -1.71 7.21
N ILE A 1215 20.23 -2.83 6.87
CA ILE A 1215 20.63 -4.17 7.32
C ILE A 1215 20.78 -5.06 6.09
N VAL A 1216 21.95 -5.65 5.89
CA VAL A 1216 22.19 -6.65 4.84
C VAL A 1216 22.26 -8.02 5.50
N PHE A 1217 21.39 -8.94 5.08
CA PHE A 1217 21.46 -10.34 5.43
C PHE A 1217 22.05 -11.14 4.29
N THR A 1218 22.99 -12.02 4.60
CA THR A 1218 23.58 -13.00 3.67
C THR A 1218 23.29 -14.41 4.18
N ASN A 1219 22.84 -15.30 3.30
CA ASN A 1219 22.51 -16.69 3.66
C ASN A 1219 22.88 -17.64 2.52
N GLY A 1220 23.47 -18.79 2.86
CA GLY A 1220 23.85 -19.84 1.91
C GLY A 1220 22.81 -20.94 1.73
N ASP A 1221 22.93 -21.74 0.66
CA ASP A 1221 22.07 -22.90 0.37
C ASP A 1221 22.48 -24.18 1.12
N TYR A 1222 23.77 -24.37 1.42
CA TYR A 1222 24.28 -25.44 2.30
C TYR A 1222 24.21 -25.08 3.79
N ASP A 1223 23.91 -23.82 4.14
CA ASP A 1223 23.79 -23.41 5.55
C ASP A 1223 22.48 -23.91 6.18
N PRO A 1224 22.53 -24.83 7.17
CA PRO A 1224 21.32 -25.37 7.79
C PRO A 1224 20.62 -24.38 8.74
N TRP A 1225 21.07 -23.13 8.86
CA TRP A 1225 20.36 -22.03 9.50
C TRP A 1225 19.58 -21.13 8.53
N ALA A 1226 19.93 -21.14 7.24
CA ALA A 1226 19.40 -20.19 6.24
C ALA A 1226 17.87 -20.20 6.12
N GLY A 1227 17.22 -21.37 6.25
CA GLY A 1227 15.76 -21.48 6.21
C GLY A 1227 15.01 -20.69 7.31
N ASN A 1228 15.72 -20.18 8.31
CA ASN A 1228 15.19 -19.28 9.35
C ASN A 1228 15.85 -17.88 9.35
N GLY A 1229 16.67 -17.57 8.34
CA GLY A 1229 17.23 -16.25 8.07
C GLY A 1229 16.35 -15.39 7.15
N VAL A 1230 16.93 -14.32 6.62
CA VAL A 1230 16.27 -13.42 5.64
C VAL A 1230 16.82 -13.73 4.24
N LEU A 1231 16.03 -14.44 3.44
CA LEU A 1231 16.41 -14.96 2.11
C LEU A 1231 16.03 -14.03 0.94
N SER A 1232 15.38 -12.90 1.22
CA SER A 1232 14.93 -11.92 0.21
C SER A 1232 14.61 -10.58 0.88
N ASP A 1233 14.67 -9.51 0.09
CA ASP A 1233 14.49 -8.14 0.55
C ASP A 1233 13.17 -7.91 1.31
N ILE A 1234 13.29 -7.33 2.49
CA ILE A 1234 12.17 -6.89 3.33
C ILE A 1234 11.83 -5.42 3.04
N SER A 1235 12.84 -4.61 2.72
CA SER A 1235 12.70 -3.23 2.22
C SER A 1235 13.92 -2.84 1.37
N ASP A 1236 13.85 -1.70 0.68
CA ASP A 1236 14.95 -1.14 -0.14
C ASP A 1236 16.27 -0.92 0.64
N SER A 1237 16.27 -1.07 1.96
CA SER A 1237 17.45 -0.98 2.83
C SER A 1237 17.57 -2.13 3.85
N VAL A 1238 16.67 -3.12 3.80
CA VAL A 1238 16.74 -4.36 4.60
C VAL A 1238 16.76 -5.51 3.60
N VAL A 1239 17.96 -5.81 3.13
CA VAL A 1239 18.27 -6.58 1.91
C VAL A 1239 18.56 -8.03 2.28
N GLY A 1240 18.05 -8.97 1.48
CA GLY A 1240 18.25 -10.42 1.69
C GLY A 1240 18.99 -11.05 0.52
N ILE A 1241 20.30 -11.25 0.68
CA ILE A 1241 21.20 -11.83 -0.32
C ILE A 1241 21.27 -13.34 -0.10
N PHE A 1242 20.89 -14.10 -1.12
CA PHE A 1242 21.05 -15.55 -1.17
C PHE A 1242 22.27 -15.93 -2.00
N ILE A 1243 23.11 -16.84 -1.48
CA ILE A 1243 24.38 -17.24 -2.08
C ILE A 1243 24.32 -18.74 -2.38
N ASN A 1244 24.50 -19.11 -3.65
CA ASN A 1244 24.48 -20.50 -4.09
C ASN A 1244 25.83 -21.18 -3.83
N ASN A 1245 25.82 -22.49 -3.58
CA ASN A 1245 26.96 -23.30 -3.17
C ASN A 1245 27.71 -22.79 -1.92
N ALA A 1246 27.00 -22.12 -1.01
CA ALA A 1246 27.58 -21.47 0.17
C ALA A 1246 27.10 -22.12 1.46
N ALA A 1247 28.06 -22.41 2.35
CA ALA A 1247 27.79 -22.87 3.70
C ALA A 1247 27.63 -21.68 4.68
N HIS A 1248 27.59 -21.98 5.98
CA HIS A 1248 27.42 -20.98 7.04
C HIS A 1248 28.53 -19.92 6.97
N GLN A 1249 28.19 -18.64 7.10
CA GLN A 1249 29.13 -17.50 7.12
C GLN A 1249 30.18 -17.42 5.99
N TYR A 1250 29.89 -18.02 4.83
CA TYR A 1250 30.83 -18.12 3.71
C TYR A 1250 31.31 -16.76 3.17
N ASP A 1251 30.42 -15.78 3.10
CA ASP A 1251 30.69 -14.41 2.63
C ASP A 1251 31.60 -13.61 3.57
N PHE A 1252 31.78 -14.05 4.81
CA PHE A 1252 32.65 -13.41 5.78
C PHE A 1252 34.10 -13.92 5.69
N LEU A 1253 34.35 -15.05 5.04
CA LEU A 1253 35.67 -15.64 4.88
C LEU A 1253 36.55 -14.82 3.91
N PHE A 1254 37.86 -15.02 3.98
CA PHE A 1254 38.80 -14.48 2.99
C PHE A 1254 38.49 -15.00 1.58
N ASN A 1255 38.73 -14.16 0.58
CA ASN A 1255 38.59 -14.47 -0.83
C ASN A 1255 39.69 -15.44 -1.31
N VAL A 1256 39.50 -16.73 -1.01
CA VAL A 1256 40.33 -17.81 -1.53
C VAL A 1256 40.09 -17.92 -3.04
N GLY A 1257 40.97 -17.31 -3.85
CA GLY A 1257 40.79 -17.04 -5.30
C GLY A 1257 40.64 -18.25 -6.24
N LYS A 1258 39.62 -19.08 -6.01
CA LYS A 1258 39.21 -20.24 -6.82
C LYS A 1258 37.70 -20.50 -6.72
N SER A 1259 36.88 -19.49 -7.04
CA SER A 1259 35.42 -19.60 -7.17
C SER A 1259 34.96 -19.52 -8.64
N SER A 1260 35.60 -20.29 -9.52
CA SER A 1260 35.06 -20.57 -10.86
C SER A 1260 33.99 -21.66 -10.77
N GLY A 1261 32.74 -21.26 -10.50
CA GLY A 1261 31.57 -22.15 -10.38
C GLY A 1261 30.26 -21.43 -10.64
#